data_AF-A0A507C5C6-F1
#
_entry.id   AF-A0A507C5C6-F1
#
_cell.length_a   1.000
_cell.length_b   1.000
_cell.length_c   1.000
_cell.angle_alpha   90.00
_cell.angle_beta   90.00
_cell.angle_gamma   90.00
#
_symmetry.space_group_name_H-M   'P 1'
#
loop_
_entity.id
_entity.type
_entity.pdbx_description
1 polymer ?
#
loop_
_entity_poly.entity_id
_entity_poly.type
_entity_poly.pdbx_seq_one_letter_code
_entity_poly.pdbx_strand_id
1 'polypeptide(L)'
;MRLTVRQTFRALAILSLMVGSITLIVTSGFWTLASKYSDPIRADVPLSSLVTCNTPRAANEPRIAILSLYLKEEKLYELTWPNRVSYADRHGYLTIDATSYQEIQTHKEFTAIDPQYLKLLAITRALQDGDCKEIDWIMWMDADAFFLNHSQRLETHIDEHYDLVLNAMGKPPDDVYAVNNGIMFIKNSPFSLQFFTAMWEYVDMYTNSKQCTKDQLGHDVNGSHPMGRYRDQALCDLGNIIWHDQGLLMITLRAIPASLKEWEDVDSKGTVFCHAKFTPTRDFNSCLDWYQPGDLVLHFAGIVFSKGWQPEQRYSAIEAFFGSTNFETGEVDWENAVNLKPTFMTYCHNQFTPVAKVAGPTPGLVAKYTRERQWVGYAEMASAVSNAGGLGVLTALTQPTPEHLRQEIKRCRSMLKDPKTPFGVNLTILPAITPPPYAKYVDVIIEEGIKVVETAGNNPAEFIKRFKAANIKILHKCTAIRHCLSAQRNGVDWLSVDGFECAGHPGEDDITNLILLPKAAKVLKIPFIASGGFGDGRGLAAALAMGAEGVNMGTRFMATKEAPIHENVKKAMVAATERDTNLMFRTMHNTARVFKNKVSNEVVAIERKGNAKFADVQHLVAGVRGKQVYENGDVDYGVWSAGQVLGLIDDIPSCEALLTRMVAEAEDIIKGRLARMTARL
;
A
#
# COMPACT_ATOMS: atom_id res chain seq x y z
N MET A 1 -71.44 41.68 9.60
CA MET A 1 -71.95 40.31 9.77
C MET A 1 -70.96 39.55 10.64
N ARG A 2 -71.24 39.40 11.94
CA ARG A 2 -70.37 38.68 12.89
C ARG A 2 -70.70 37.19 12.79
N LEU A 3 -69.83 36.39 12.20
CA LEU A 3 -69.88 34.93 12.34
C LEU A 3 -69.54 34.61 13.80
N THR A 4 -70.37 33.80 14.44
CA THR A 4 -70.25 33.48 15.88
C THR A 4 -69.13 32.48 16.09
N VAL A 5 -68.47 32.54 17.27
CA VAL A 5 -67.38 31.65 17.69
C VAL A 5 -67.69 30.16 17.45
N ARG A 6 -68.96 29.75 17.49
CA ARG A 6 -69.42 28.39 17.16
C ARG A 6 -69.17 27.97 15.71
N GLN A 7 -69.20 28.87 14.75
CA GLN A 7 -68.93 28.57 13.33
C GLN A 7 -67.44 28.40 13.06
N THR A 8 -66.58 29.16 13.76
CA THR A 8 -65.12 29.00 13.69
C THR A 8 -64.67 27.67 14.31
N PHE A 9 -65.29 27.26 15.42
CA PHE A 9 -65.00 25.94 16.02
C PHE A 9 -65.49 24.76 15.18
N ARG A 10 -66.61 24.89 14.46
CA ARG A 10 -67.05 23.87 13.49
C ARG A 10 -66.10 23.77 12.30
N ALA A 11 -65.58 24.88 11.79
CA ALA A 11 -64.60 24.87 10.70
C ALA A 11 -63.27 24.22 11.13
N LEU A 12 -62.78 24.51 12.34
CA LEU A 12 -61.56 23.90 12.91
C LEU A 12 -61.73 22.40 13.25
N ALA A 13 -62.93 21.98 13.69
CA ALA A 13 -63.23 20.56 13.92
C ALA A 13 -63.31 19.77 12.60
N ILE A 14 -63.87 20.36 11.53
CA ILE A 14 -63.89 19.76 10.19
C ILE A 14 -62.47 19.69 9.61
N LEU A 15 -61.64 20.72 9.83
CA LEU A 15 -60.23 20.69 9.41
C LEU A 15 -59.42 19.62 10.17
N SER A 16 -59.68 19.44 11.47
CA SER A 16 -59.01 18.41 12.29
C SER A 16 -59.47 16.99 11.94
N LEU A 17 -60.74 16.81 11.57
CA LEU A 17 -61.26 15.53 11.05
C LEU A 17 -60.71 15.21 9.65
N MET A 18 -60.48 16.22 8.79
CA MET A 18 -59.84 16.02 7.49
C MET A 18 -58.35 15.67 7.63
N VAL A 19 -57.61 16.33 8.52
CA VAL A 19 -56.21 16.00 8.78
C VAL A 19 -56.06 14.63 9.47
N GLY A 20 -56.97 14.28 10.38
CA GLY A 20 -57.04 12.95 10.99
C GLY A 20 -57.38 11.84 9.99
N SER A 21 -58.28 12.10 9.04
CA SER A 21 -58.65 11.13 8.00
C SER A 21 -57.54 10.96 6.95
N ILE A 22 -56.81 12.02 6.61
CA ILE A 22 -55.64 11.94 5.73
C ILE A 22 -54.49 11.21 6.43
N THR A 23 -54.29 11.41 7.74
CA THR A 23 -53.27 10.68 8.52
C THR A 23 -53.65 9.20 8.69
N LEU A 24 -54.93 8.85 8.85
CA LEU A 24 -55.38 7.46 8.88
C LEU A 24 -55.30 6.77 7.51
N ILE A 25 -55.58 7.47 6.41
CA ILE A 25 -55.44 6.92 5.04
C ILE A 25 -53.96 6.74 4.66
N VAL A 26 -53.08 7.63 5.12
CA VAL A 26 -51.64 7.51 4.89
C VAL A 26 -51.02 6.41 5.76
N THR A 27 -51.48 6.23 7.01
CA THR A 27 -50.98 5.16 7.90
C THR A 27 -51.61 3.79 7.65
N SER A 28 -52.88 3.70 7.24
CA SER A 28 -53.49 2.43 6.79
C SER A 28 -53.03 2.03 5.39
N GLY A 29 -52.78 3.00 4.50
CA GLY A 29 -52.18 2.76 3.18
C GLY A 29 -50.76 2.23 3.26
N PHE A 30 -49.95 2.75 4.19
CA PHE A 30 -48.60 2.24 4.44
C PHE A 30 -48.58 0.84 5.06
N TRP A 31 -49.48 0.53 6.00
CA TRP A 31 -49.56 -0.82 6.58
C TRP A 31 -50.14 -1.87 5.63
N THR A 32 -51.06 -1.49 4.73
CA THR A 32 -51.64 -2.44 3.76
C THR A 32 -50.75 -2.65 2.53
N LEU A 33 -49.82 -1.72 2.22
CA LEU A 33 -48.75 -1.96 1.23
C LEU A 33 -47.59 -2.75 1.85
N ALA A 34 -47.18 -2.45 3.09
CA ALA A 34 -46.12 -3.20 3.77
C ALA A 34 -46.48 -4.67 4.03
N SER A 35 -47.77 -4.99 4.26
CA SER A 35 -48.25 -6.37 4.42
C SER A 35 -48.55 -7.09 3.10
N LYS A 36 -48.44 -6.42 1.93
CA LYS A 36 -48.63 -7.03 0.60
C LYS A 36 -47.32 -7.45 -0.06
N TYR A 37 -46.18 -7.05 0.51
CA TYR A 37 -44.83 -7.48 0.12
C TYR A 37 -44.17 -8.41 1.14
N SER A 38 -44.95 -8.95 2.07
CA SER A 38 -44.50 -9.89 3.10
C SER A 38 -45.10 -11.29 2.93
N ASP A 39 -45.42 -11.70 1.70
CA ASP A 39 -45.65 -13.13 1.43
C ASP A 39 -44.32 -13.75 0.99
N PRO A 40 -43.76 -14.68 1.79
CA PRO A 40 -42.49 -15.31 1.49
C PRO A 40 -42.67 -16.14 0.22
N ILE A 41 -41.79 -15.95 -0.75
CA ILE A 41 -41.67 -16.84 -1.90
C ILE A 41 -41.48 -18.25 -1.35
N ARG A 42 -42.57 -19.01 -1.32
CA ARG A 42 -42.62 -20.39 -0.84
C ARG A 42 -41.77 -21.23 -1.77
N ALA A 43 -40.74 -21.79 -1.16
CA ALA A 43 -40.18 -23.13 -1.32
C ALA A 43 -40.76 -23.98 -2.44
N ASP A 44 -39.86 -24.59 -3.21
CA ASP A 44 -39.84 -26.05 -3.35
C ASP A 44 -38.43 -26.54 -3.72
N VAL A 45 -37.44 -26.28 -2.85
CA VAL A 45 -36.41 -27.24 -2.36
C VAL A 45 -35.82 -26.58 -1.09
N PRO A 46 -36.01 -27.15 0.12
CA PRO A 46 -35.37 -26.60 1.33
C PRO A 46 -33.85 -26.83 1.29
N LEU A 47 -33.05 -25.78 1.48
CA LEU A 47 -31.58 -25.80 1.42
C LEU A 47 -30.94 -26.80 2.40
N SER A 48 -31.71 -27.27 3.40
CA SER A 48 -31.41 -28.47 4.20
C SER A 48 -30.99 -29.71 3.39
N SER A 49 -31.37 -29.83 2.11
CA SER A 49 -30.93 -30.91 1.21
C SER A 49 -29.64 -30.60 0.42
N LEU A 50 -29.10 -29.39 0.54
CA LEU A 50 -27.91 -28.87 -0.15
C LEU A 50 -26.78 -28.49 0.83
N VAL A 51 -27.03 -28.58 2.13
CA VAL A 51 -26.09 -28.28 3.22
C VAL A 51 -25.39 -29.56 3.66
N THR A 52 -24.08 -29.66 3.44
CA THR A 52 -23.22 -30.65 4.08
C THR A 52 -22.48 -29.96 5.22
N CYS A 53 -22.81 -30.24 6.48
CA CYS A 53 -21.93 -29.89 7.59
C CYS A 53 -22.02 -31.00 8.65
N ASN A 54 -20.92 -31.72 8.86
CA ASN A 54 -20.85 -32.87 9.79
C ASN A 54 -20.19 -32.53 11.13
N THR A 55 -19.79 -31.28 11.37
CA THR A 55 -18.93 -30.90 12.51
C THR A 55 -19.61 -29.88 13.43
N PRO A 56 -19.69 -30.13 14.76
CA PRO A 56 -20.35 -29.20 15.70
C PRO A 56 -19.52 -27.91 15.97
N ARG A 57 -20.23 -26.77 16.11
CA ARG A 57 -19.69 -25.40 16.27
C ARG A 57 -19.51 -24.97 17.73
N ALA A 58 -18.54 -24.11 18.01
CA ALA A 58 -18.44 -23.35 19.28
C ALA A 58 -19.49 -22.22 19.36
N ALA A 59 -19.99 -21.90 20.57
CA ALA A 59 -21.16 -21.02 20.74
C ALA A 59 -20.96 -19.53 20.35
N ASN A 60 -19.71 -19.05 20.20
CA ASN A 60 -19.37 -17.63 20.05
C ASN A 60 -18.73 -17.25 18.70
N GLU A 61 -18.73 -18.15 17.71
CA GLU A 61 -18.09 -17.90 16.40
C GLU A 61 -19.14 -17.50 15.34
N PRO A 62 -18.86 -16.54 14.44
CA PRO A 62 -19.79 -16.15 13.38
C PRO A 62 -20.05 -17.31 12.42
N ARG A 63 -21.28 -17.44 11.94
CA ARG A 63 -21.67 -18.45 10.95
C ARG A 63 -21.34 -17.94 9.56
N ILE A 64 -20.40 -18.62 8.91
CA ILE A 64 -19.91 -18.23 7.58
C ILE A 64 -20.39 -19.26 6.55
N ALA A 65 -20.88 -18.76 5.41
CA ALA A 65 -21.21 -19.58 4.24
C ALA A 65 -20.31 -19.23 3.06
N ILE A 66 -19.78 -20.25 2.39
CA ILE A 66 -19.00 -20.14 1.15
C ILE A 66 -19.96 -20.37 -0.02
N LEU A 67 -20.11 -19.36 -0.88
CA LEU A 67 -21.08 -19.33 -1.97
C LEU A 67 -20.35 -19.28 -3.33
N SER A 68 -20.69 -20.19 -4.24
CA SER A 68 -20.17 -20.20 -5.61
C SER A 68 -21.21 -20.63 -6.63
N LEU A 69 -20.92 -20.40 -7.92
CA LEU A 69 -21.81 -20.70 -9.06
C LEU A 69 -21.03 -21.28 -10.24
N TYR A 70 -21.52 -22.37 -10.83
CA TYR A 70 -20.88 -23.11 -11.93
C TYR A 70 -21.84 -23.35 -13.10
N LEU A 71 -21.84 -22.44 -14.08
CA LEU A 71 -22.86 -22.47 -15.14
C LEU A 71 -22.51 -23.35 -16.35
N LYS A 72 -21.23 -23.46 -16.74
CA LYS A 72 -20.85 -24.05 -18.05
C LYS A 72 -19.64 -25.00 -18.00
N GLU A 73 -19.09 -25.29 -16.82
CA GLU A 73 -17.81 -25.99 -16.68
C GLU A 73 -17.90 -27.10 -15.63
N GLU A 74 -18.56 -28.22 -15.96
CA GLU A 74 -18.71 -29.38 -15.07
C GLU A 74 -17.35 -29.88 -14.56
N LYS A 75 -16.34 -29.94 -15.43
CA LYS A 75 -14.99 -30.35 -15.01
C LYS A 75 -14.32 -29.35 -14.06
N LEU A 76 -14.62 -28.04 -14.15
CA LEU A 76 -14.12 -27.07 -13.18
C LEU A 76 -14.78 -27.27 -11.81
N TYR A 77 -16.08 -27.56 -11.81
CA TYR A 77 -16.83 -27.90 -10.60
C TYR A 77 -16.22 -29.11 -9.89
N GLU A 78 -16.01 -30.22 -10.62
CA GLU A 78 -15.40 -31.44 -10.08
C GLU A 78 -14.02 -31.20 -9.45
N LEU A 79 -13.26 -30.24 -9.98
CA LEU A 79 -11.92 -29.92 -9.48
C LEU A 79 -11.95 -28.99 -8.25
N THR A 80 -12.71 -27.90 -8.30
CA THR A 80 -12.59 -26.83 -7.29
C THR A 80 -13.64 -26.89 -6.20
N TRP A 81 -14.78 -27.56 -6.42
CA TRP A 81 -15.83 -27.71 -5.41
C TRP A 81 -15.39 -28.55 -4.20
N PRO A 82 -14.74 -29.73 -4.38
CA PRO A 82 -14.29 -30.53 -3.23
C PRO A 82 -13.33 -29.79 -2.30
N ASN A 83 -12.50 -28.88 -2.84
CA ASN A 83 -11.61 -28.04 -2.05
C ASN A 83 -12.37 -27.12 -1.09
N ARG A 84 -13.47 -26.50 -1.55
CA ARG A 84 -14.33 -25.64 -0.72
C ARG A 84 -15.05 -26.45 0.35
N VAL A 85 -15.61 -27.60 -0.01
CA VAL A 85 -16.32 -28.49 0.92
C VAL A 85 -15.36 -28.96 2.01
N SER A 86 -14.16 -29.44 1.65
CA SER A 86 -13.13 -29.87 2.60
C SER A 86 -12.73 -28.74 3.57
N TYR A 87 -12.54 -27.52 3.06
CA TYR A 87 -12.24 -26.36 3.89
C TYR A 87 -13.40 -26.00 4.83
N ALA A 88 -14.63 -26.01 4.32
CA ALA A 88 -15.82 -25.69 5.10
C ALA A 88 -16.06 -26.71 6.21
N ASP A 89 -16.00 -28.00 5.90
CA ASP A 89 -16.19 -29.10 6.86
C ASP A 89 -15.20 -29.05 8.02
N ARG A 90 -13.94 -28.67 7.72
CA ARG A 90 -12.88 -28.52 8.71
C ARG A 90 -13.20 -27.44 9.75
N HIS A 91 -13.73 -26.31 9.30
CA HIS A 91 -13.94 -25.13 10.15
C HIS A 91 -15.39 -24.98 10.63
N GLY A 92 -16.28 -25.87 10.21
CA GLY A 92 -17.71 -25.80 10.53
C GLY A 92 -18.44 -24.69 9.77
N TYR A 93 -17.98 -24.34 8.57
CA TYR A 93 -18.66 -23.41 7.67
C TYR A 93 -19.71 -24.14 6.81
N LEU A 94 -20.60 -23.35 6.21
CA LEU A 94 -21.58 -23.85 5.24
C LEU A 94 -21.03 -23.67 3.82
N THR A 95 -21.44 -24.53 2.90
CA THR A 95 -21.22 -24.36 1.46
C THR A 95 -22.55 -24.24 0.73
N ILE A 96 -22.64 -23.32 -0.22
CA ILE A 96 -23.83 -23.08 -1.02
C ILE A 96 -23.46 -23.12 -2.50
N ASP A 97 -24.00 -24.12 -3.21
CA ASP A 97 -23.89 -24.22 -4.66
C ASP A 97 -25.10 -23.54 -5.32
N ALA A 98 -24.90 -22.27 -5.72
CA ALA A 98 -25.94 -21.46 -6.34
C ALA A 98 -26.34 -21.96 -7.74
N THR A 99 -25.62 -22.92 -8.31
CA THR A 99 -25.99 -23.56 -9.58
C THR A 99 -27.37 -24.21 -9.47
N SER A 100 -27.75 -24.69 -8.29
CA SER A 100 -29.03 -25.35 -8.05
C SER A 100 -30.23 -24.40 -7.98
N TYR A 101 -30.02 -23.08 -7.90
CA TYR A 101 -31.12 -22.12 -7.81
C TYR A 101 -31.95 -22.09 -9.09
N GLN A 102 -33.26 -22.26 -8.94
CA GLN A 102 -34.20 -22.32 -10.07
C GLN A 102 -34.18 -21.03 -10.89
N GLU A 103 -34.05 -19.89 -10.22
CA GLU A 103 -33.96 -18.56 -10.84
C GLU A 103 -32.67 -18.45 -11.66
N ILE A 104 -31.56 -18.99 -11.15
CA ILE A 104 -30.29 -19.04 -11.89
C ILE A 104 -30.43 -19.92 -13.13
N GLN A 105 -31.08 -21.09 -13.04
CA GLN A 105 -31.33 -21.93 -14.22
C GLN A 105 -32.22 -21.24 -15.25
N THR A 106 -33.26 -20.54 -14.79
CA THR A 106 -34.17 -19.77 -15.66
C THR A 106 -33.42 -18.67 -16.41
N HIS A 107 -32.54 -17.94 -15.73
CA HIS A 107 -31.74 -16.88 -16.36
C HIS A 107 -30.58 -17.42 -17.20
N LYS A 108 -30.03 -18.60 -16.88
CA LYS A 108 -28.97 -19.26 -17.65
C LYS A 108 -29.43 -19.60 -19.09
N GLU A 109 -30.70 -19.96 -19.25
CA GLU A 109 -31.30 -20.25 -20.56
C GLU A 109 -31.56 -18.96 -21.37
N PHE A 110 -31.69 -17.82 -20.70
CA PHE A 110 -31.84 -16.50 -21.30
C PHE A 110 -30.47 -15.88 -21.66
N THR A 111 -30.10 -15.95 -22.93
CA THR A 111 -28.78 -15.52 -23.46
C THR A 111 -28.48 -14.02 -23.40
N ALA A 112 -29.37 -13.21 -22.83
CA ALA A 112 -29.27 -11.74 -22.77
C ALA A 112 -28.44 -11.23 -21.58
N ILE A 113 -28.28 -12.03 -20.52
CA ILE A 113 -27.49 -11.67 -19.34
C ILE A 113 -26.13 -12.39 -19.42
N ASP A 114 -25.04 -11.64 -19.28
CA ASP A 114 -23.72 -12.24 -19.19
C ASP A 114 -23.65 -13.12 -17.92
N PRO A 115 -23.31 -14.42 -18.04
CA PRO A 115 -23.19 -15.36 -16.93
C PRO A 115 -22.45 -14.82 -15.71
N GLN A 116 -21.45 -13.94 -15.89
CA GLN A 116 -20.68 -13.38 -14.78
C GLN A 116 -21.51 -12.54 -13.80
N TYR A 117 -22.64 -11.95 -14.24
CA TYR A 117 -23.50 -11.13 -13.36
C TYR A 117 -24.55 -11.93 -12.62
N LEU A 118 -24.73 -13.22 -12.94
CA LEU A 118 -25.62 -14.11 -12.17
C LEU A 118 -25.12 -14.32 -10.72
N LYS A 119 -23.88 -13.94 -10.42
CA LYS A 119 -23.37 -13.86 -9.04
C LYS A 119 -24.18 -12.93 -8.15
N LEU A 120 -24.69 -11.83 -8.69
CA LEU A 120 -25.49 -10.87 -7.92
C LEU A 120 -26.81 -11.48 -7.50
N LEU A 121 -27.48 -12.20 -8.42
CA LEU A 121 -28.70 -12.93 -8.10
C LEU A 121 -28.43 -14.05 -7.08
N ALA A 122 -27.33 -14.79 -7.24
CA ALA A 122 -26.94 -15.84 -6.29
C ALA A 122 -26.73 -15.29 -4.87
N ILE A 123 -26.01 -14.18 -4.74
CA ILE A 123 -25.77 -13.49 -3.46
C ILE A 123 -27.07 -12.97 -2.87
N THR A 124 -27.88 -12.27 -3.67
CA THR A 124 -29.19 -11.76 -3.22
C THR A 124 -30.07 -12.90 -2.71
N ARG A 125 -30.13 -14.02 -3.43
CA ARG A 125 -30.91 -15.18 -3.01
C ARG A 125 -30.39 -15.78 -1.70
N ALA A 126 -29.07 -15.91 -1.57
CA ALA A 126 -28.45 -16.36 -0.34
C ALA A 126 -28.70 -15.40 0.85
N LEU A 127 -28.85 -14.10 0.62
CA LEU A 127 -29.20 -13.13 1.67
C LEU A 127 -30.71 -13.15 2.03
N GLN A 128 -31.58 -13.58 1.10
CA GLN A 128 -33.04 -13.62 1.30
C GLN A 128 -33.54 -14.92 1.94
N ASP A 129 -32.82 -16.03 1.78
CA ASP A 129 -33.28 -17.34 2.23
C ASP A 129 -33.50 -17.38 3.75
N GLY A 130 -34.61 -17.99 4.18
CA GLY A 130 -34.97 -18.13 5.59
C GLY A 130 -33.98 -18.99 6.37
N ASP A 131 -33.32 -19.94 5.72
CA ASP A 131 -32.25 -20.77 6.31
C ASP A 131 -30.94 -19.99 6.48
N CYS A 132 -30.76 -18.90 5.73
CA CYS A 132 -29.62 -17.99 5.85
C CYS A 132 -29.79 -16.94 6.95
N LYS A 133 -30.95 -16.88 7.63
CA LYS A 133 -31.13 -16.01 8.81
C LYS A 133 -30.17 -16.34 9.96
N GLU A 134 -29.58 -17.53 9.93
CA GLU A 134 -28.54 -17.93 10.88
C GLU A 134 -27.12 -17.73 10.35
N ILE A 135 -26.92 -17.23 9.12
CA ILE A 135 -25.59 -16.91 8.56
C ILE A 135 -25.26 -15.46 8.91
N ASP A 136 -24.10 -15.23 9.50
CA ASP A 136 -23.60 -13.89 9.80
C ASP A 136 -22.83 -13.29 8.61
N TRP A 137 -22.13 -14.14 7.84
CA TRP A 137 -21.30 -13.73 6.70
C TRP A 137 -21.36 -14.70 5.52
N ILE A 138 -21.37 -14.16 4.31
CA ILE A 138 -21.26 -14.90 3.06
C ILE A 138 -19.92 -14.55 2.42
N MET A 139 -19.12 -15.56 2.10
CA MET A 139 -17.94 -15.43 1.25
C MET A 139 -18.32 -15.85 -0.19
N TRP A 140 -18.43 -14.90 -1.09
CA TRP A 140 -18.54 -15.20 -2.52
C TRP A 140 -17.18 -15.66 -3.06
N MET A 141 -17.19 -16.71 -3.88
CA MET A 141 -16.02 -17.18 -4.62
C MET A 141 -16.41 -17.56 -6.06
N ASP A 142 -15.70 -17.01 -7.05
CA ASP A 142 -15.82 -17.43 -8.45
C ASP A 142 -15.40 -18.90 -8.63
N ALA A 143 -15.91 -19.56 -9.66
CA ALA A 143 -15.77 -21.00 -9.90
C ALA A 143 -14.31 -21.50 -9.95
N ASP A 144 -13.38 -20.65 -10.38
CA ASP A 144 -11.95 -20.94 -10.52
C ASP A 144 -11.10 -20.45 -9.34
N ALA A 145 -11.72 -19.98 -8.26
CA ALA A 145 -11.05 -19.78 -6.99
C ALA A 145 -10.99 -21.08 -6.17
N PHE A 146 -10.03 -21.20 -5.26
CA PHE A 146 -9.94 -22.30 -4.29
C PHE A 146 -9.04 -21.93 -3.09
N PHE A 147 -9.25 -22.59 -1.95
CA PHE A 147 -8.45 -22.41 -0.74
C PHE A 147 -7.11 -23.11 -0.84
N LEU A 148 -6.04 -22.41 -0.45
CA LEU A 148 -4.69 -22.97 -0.43
C LEU A 148 -4.23 -23.45 0.94
N ASN A 149 -4.69 -22.78 2.00
CA ASN A 149 -4.29 -23.12 3.35
C ASN A 149 -5.54 -23.40 4.19
N HIS A 150 -5.76 -24.68 4.47
CA HIS A 150 -6.90 -25.13 5.25
C HIS A 150 -6.66 -24.95 6.76
N SER A 151 -5.45 -24.64 7.23
CA SER A 151 -5.20 -24.34 8.64
C SER A 151 -5.75 -22.98 9.10
N GLN A 152 -5.94 -22.03 8.18
CA GLN A 152 -6.39 -20.68 8.49
C GLN A 152 -7.91 -20.59 8.52
N ARG A 153 -8.43 -19.63 9.30
CA ARG A 153 -9.85 -19.41 9.54
C ARG A 153 -10.32 -18.08 8.93
N LEU A 154 -11.52 -18.06 8.36
CA LEU A 154 -12.10 -16.89 7.65
C LEU A 154 -12.34 -15.68 8.57
N GLU A 155 -12.66 -15.92 9.84
CA GLU A 155 -12.95 -14.88 10.85
C GLU A 155 -11.77 -13.92 11.03
N THR A 156 -10.54 -14.39 10.82
CA THR A 156 -9.32 -13.58 10.93
C THR A 156 -9.20 -12.49 9.85
N HIS A 157 -10.05 -12.54 8.83
CA HIS A 157 -10.05 -11.60 7.70
C HIS A 157 -11.32 -10.75 7.61
N ILE A 158 -12.30 -11.01 8.47
CA ILE A 158 -13.53 -10.25 8.58
C ILE A 158 -13.26 -9.00 9.43
N ASP A 159 -13.89 -7.89 9.04
CA ASP A 159 -13.89 -6.66 9.81
C ASP A 159 -15.33 -6.23 10.04
N GLU A 160 -15.83 -6.45 11.25
CA GLU A 160 -17.26 -6.32 11.58
C GLU A 160 -17.80 -4.89 11.49
N HIS A 161 -16.92 -3.90 11.41
CA HIS A 161 -17.29 -2.49 11.19
C HIS A 161 -17.85 -2.24 9.78
N TYR A 162 -17.66 -3.17 8.85
CA TYR A 162 -18.05 -3.05 7.46
C TYR A 162 -19.10 -4.10 7.09
N ASP A 163 -19.97 -3.76 6.16
CA ASP A 163 -20.94 -4.70 5.60
C ASP A 163 -20.35 -5.48 4.43
N LEU A 164 -19.38 -4.90 3.73
CA LEU A 164 -18.70 -5.52 2.59
C LEU A 164 -17.18 -5.42 2.76
N VAL A 165 -16.47 -6.53 2.56
CA VAL A 165 -15.01 -6.54 2.40
C VAL A 165 -14.70 -7.04 1.00
N LEU A 166 -14.16 -6.15 0.17
CA LEU A 166 -13.95 -6.36 -1.26
C LEU A 166 -12.46 -6.29 -1.60
N ASN A 167 -12.03 -7.08 -2.58
CA ASN A 167 -10.70 -6.92 -3.17
C ASN A 167 -10.66 -5.67 -4.08
N ALA A 168 -9.60 -4.87 -4.01
CA ALA A 168 -9.43 -3.72 -4.90
C ALA A 168 -8.81 -4.16 -6.24
N MET A 169 -9.64 -4.55 -7.22
CA MET A 169 -9.18 -4.72 -8.60
C MET A 169 -9.22 -3.38 -9.34
N GLY A 170 -8.04 -2.83 -9.65
CA GLY A 170 -7.85 -1.62 -10.46
C GLY A 170 -7.46 -0.36 -9.66
N LYS A 171 -6.99 0.69 -10.36
CA LYS A 171 -6.38 1.89 -9.76
C LYS A 171 -7.45 2.90 -9.37
N PRO A 172 -7.52 3.37 -8.11
CA PRO A 172 -8.13 4.65 -7.82
C PRO A 172 -7.35 5.77 -8.53
N PRO A 173 -8.03 6.78 -9.11
CA PRO A 173 -9.48 7.01 -9.09
C PRO A 173 -10.24 6.43 -10.32
N ASP A 174 -9.56 5.73 -11.22
CA ASP A 174 -10.05 5.53 -12.60
C ASP A 174 -10.73 4.18 -12.86
N ASP A 175 -10.45 3.13 -12.09
CA ASP A 175 -11.01 1.78 -12.33
C ASP A 175 -11.14 0.99 -11.01
N VAL A 176 -12.27 1.09 -10.30
CA VAL A 176 -12.58 0.15 -9.20
C VAL A 176 -13.71 -0.76 -9.65
N TYR A 177 -13.38 -2.01 -9.98
CA TYR A 177 -14.38 -3.02 -10.37
C TYR A 177 -15.04 -3.62 -9.12
N ALA A 178 -15.86 -2.83 -8.41
CA ALA A 178 -16.43 -3.23 -7.12
C ALA A 178 -17.34 -4.49 -7.21
N VAL A 179 -18.02 -4.69 -8.34
CA VAL A 179 -19.08 -5.70 -8.50
C VAL A 179 -18.64 -6.91 -9.32
N ASN A 180 -17.63 -6.75 -10.19
CA ASN A 180 -17.02 -7.86 -10.92
C ASN A 180 -15.78 -8.40 -10.19
N ASN A 181 -15.93 -8.63 -8.88
CA ASN A 181 -14.89 -9.21 -8.06
C ASN A 181 -15.02 -10.73 -8.05
N GLY A 182 -13.88 -11.43 -8.01
CA GLY A 182 -13.85 -12.88 -7.91
C GLY A 182 -14.06 -13.39 -6.49
N ILE A 183 -13.80 -12.56 -5.48
CA ILE A 183 -13.93 -12.92 -4.05
C ILE A 183 -14.50 -11.73 -3.27
N MET A 184 -15.49 -11.97 -2.41
CA MET A 184 -16.10 -10.95 -1.55
C MET A 184 -16.49 -11.54 -0.19
N PHE A 185 -16.30 -10.80 0.91
CA PHE A 185 -17.00 -11.06 2.17
C PHE A 185 -18.17 -10.10 2.31
N ILE A 186 -19.33 -10.66 2.63
CA ILE A 186 -20.61 -9.97 2.63
C ILE A 186 -21.27 -10.27 3.96
N LYS A 187 -21.39 -9.27 4.82
CA LYS A 187 -22.13 -9.38 6.06
C LYS A 187 -23.59 -9.60 5.73
N ASN A 188 -24.24 -10.54 6.41
CA ASN A 188 -25.69 -10.70 6.30
C ASN A 188 -26.39 -9.57 7.06
N SER A 189 -26.56 -8.44 6.38
CA SER A 189 -27.19 -7.26 6.93
C SER A 189 -28.29 -6.77 5.98
N PRO A 190 -29.27 -6.00 6.50
CA PRO A 190 -30.27 -5.34 5.65
C PRO A 190 -29.63 -4.52 4.53
N PHE A 191 -28.50 -3.87 4.83
CA PHE A 191 -27.70 -3.13 3.87
C PHE A 191 -27.23 -4.00 2.71
N SER A 192 -26.53 -5.12 2.99
CA SER A 192 -26.01 -6.01 1.95
C SER A 192 -27.12 -6.57 1.07
N LEU A 193 -28.24 -7.00 1.67
CA LEU A 193 -29.38 -7.53 0.93
C LEU A 193 -29.92 -6.50 -0.07
N GLN A 194 -30.17 -5.28 0.40
CA GLN A 194 -30.71 -4.21 -0.41
C GLN A 194 -29.72 -3.74 -1.49
N PHE A 195 -28.43 -3.68 -1.17
CA PHE A 195 -27.37 -3.37 -2.13
C PHE A 195 -27.33 -4.34 -3.30
N PHE A 196 -27.23 -5.65 -3.04
CA PHE A 196 -27.17 -6.65 -4.12
C PHE A 196 -28.50 -6.80 -4.87
N THR A 197 -29.65 -6.58 -4.20
CA THR A 197 -30.96 -6.53 -4.86
C THR A 197 -31.01 -5.39 -5.89
N ALA A 198 -30.60 -4.18 -5.51
CA ALA A 198 -30.61 -3.04 -6.41
C ALA A 198 -29.63 -3.19 -7.58
N MET A 199 -28.46 -3.77 -7.34
CA MET A 199 -27.49 -4.06 -8.40
C MET A 199 -28.04 -5.10 -9.39
N TRP A 200 -28.75 -6.11 -8.91
CA TRP A 200 -29.42 -7.09 -9.77
C TRP A 200 -30.55 -6.48 -10.59
N GLU A 201 -31.45 -5.71 -9.97
CA GLU A 201 -32.54 -5.00 -10.66
C GLU A 201 -32.00 -4.12 -11.79
N TYR A 202 -30.89 -3.42 -11.56
CA TYR A 202 -30.24 -2.61 -12.58
C TYR A 202 -29.69 -3.46 -13.74
N VAL A 203 -28.99 -4.55 -13.46
CA VAL A 203 -28.47 -5.46 -14.51
C VAL A 203 -29.62 -6.02 -15.35
N ASP A 204 -30.70 -6.44 -14.72
CA ASP A 204 -31.89 -6.95 -15.42
C ASP A 204 -32.53 -5.85 -16.28
N MET A 205 -32.82 -4.66 -15.71
CA MET A 205 -33.43 -3.55 -16.44
C MET A 205 -32.67 -3.14 -17.71
N TYR A 206 -31.33 -3.14 -17.68
CA TYR A 206 -30.50 -2.68 -18.80
C TYR A 206 -30.23 -3.75 -19.85
N THR A 207 -30.18 -5.03 -19.45
CA THR A 207 -30.00 -6.15 -20.39
C THR A 207 -31.32 -6.55 -21.08
N ASN A 208 -32.48 -6.31 -20.45
CA ASN A 208 -33.79 -6.75 -20.96
C ASN A 208 -34.56 -5.75 -21.85
N SER A 209 -34.01 -4.59 -22.20
CA SER A 209 -34.74 -3.52 -22.91
C SER A 209 -35.27 -3.84 -24.32
N LYS A 210 -35.15 -5.08 -24.83
CA LYS A 210 -35.60 -5.45 -26.19
C LYS A 210 -36.42 -6.73 -26.33
N GLN A 211 -36.41 -7.67 -25.39
CA GLN A 211 -36.98 -9.01 -25.67
C GLN A 211 -37.68 -9.74 -24.51
N CYS A 212 -37.74 -9.19 -23.30
CA CYS A 212 -38.65 -9.74 -22.29
C CYS A 212 -40.01 -9.04 -22.37
N THR A 213 -41.08 -9.80 -22.62
CA THR A 213 -42.44 -9.24 -22.73
C THR A 213 -43.09 -8.95 -21.38
N LYS A 214 -42.42 -9.25 -20.25
CA LYS A 214 -42.91 -8.96 -18.90
C LYS A 214 -41.77 -8.48 -18.01
N ASP A 215 -42.01 -7.46 -17.20
CA ASP A 215 -41.08 -7.05 -16.14
C ASP A 215 -41.13 -7.99 -14.91
N GLN A 216 -40.25 -7.73 -13.92
CA GLN A 216 -40.09 -8.52 -12.68
C GLN A 216 -41.37 -8.64 -11.81
N LEU A 217 -42.48 -8.03 -12.21
CA LEU A 217 -43.78 -8.09 -11.53
C LEU A 217 -44.92 -8.57 -12.48
N GLY A 218 -44.62 -8.93 -13.72
CA GLY A 218 -45.56 -9.54 -14.66
C GLY A 218 -46.37 -8.57 -15.54
N HIS A 219 -45.93 -7.31 -15.70
CA HIS A 219 -46.61 -6.30 -16.53
C HIS A 219 -45.95 -6.09 -17.91
N ASP A 220 -46.73 -5.70 -18.92
CA ASP A 220 -46.26 -5.46 -20.30
C ASP A 220 -45.41 -4.19 -20.41
N VAL A 221 -44.21 -4.32 -20.99
CA VAL A 221 -43.24 -3.24 -21.15
C VAL A 221 -43.37 -2.60 -22.54
N ASN A 222 -43.79 -1.33 -22.63
CA ASN A 222 -43.97 -0.61 -23.90
C ASN A 222 -42.76 0.27 -24.30
N GLY A 223 -42.48 0.31 -25.62
CA GLY A 223 -41.23 0.72 -26.28
C GLY A 223 -40.81 2.20 -26.26
N SER A 224 -40.93 2.89 -25.13
CA SER A 224 -40.51 4.30 -24.97
C SER A 224 -39.16 4.48 -24.25
N HIS A 225 -38.39 3.41 -24.05
CA HIS A 225 -37.12 3.49 -23.33
C HIS A 225 -35.97 3.82 -24.31
N PRO A 226 -35.16 4.88 -24.06
CA PRO A 226 -34.14 5.32 -24.99
C PRO A 226 -33.07 4.24 -25.15
N MET A 227 -33.03 3.66 -26.34
CA MET A 227 -32.15 2.55 -26.65
C MET A 227 -30.78 2.99 -27.17
N GLY A 228 -29.76 2.35 -26.61
CA GLY A 228 -28.79 1.61 -27.42
C GLY A 228 -27.61 2.39 -27.97
N ARG A 229 -26.55 2.50 -27.16
CA ARG A 229 -25.16 2.57 -27.63
C ARG A 229 -24.16 1.99 -26.61
N TYR A 230 -24.26 0.73 -26.23
CA TYR A 230 -23.24 0.15 -25.33
C TYR A 230 -22.97 -1.32 -25.67
N ARG A 231 -22.52 -1.56 -26.91
CA ARG A 231 -22.06 -2.89 -27.33
C ARG A 231 -20.57 -3.14 -27.05
N ASP A 232 -19.82 -2.15 -26.57
CA ASP A 232 -18.36 -2.24 -26.36
C ASP A 232 -17.84 -1.52 -25.08
N GLN A 233 -18.70 -1.23 -24.10
CA GLN A 233 -18.30 -0.57 -22.85
C GLN A 233 -18.94 -1.30 -21.67
N ALA A 234 -18.09 -1.84 -20.81
CA ALA A 234 -18.45 -2.67 -19.67
C ALA A 234 -19.31 -1.90 -18.65
N LEU A 235 -20.01 -2.64 -17.77
CA LEU A 235 -20.68 -2.13 -16.56
C LEU A 235 -19.75 -1.27 -15.65
N CYS A 236 -18.46 -1.19 -15.97
CA CYS A 236 -17.47 -0.28 -15.41
C CYS A 236 -17.84 1.21 -15.50
N ASP A 237 -18.66 1.63 -16.46
CA ASP A 237 -19.11 3.04 -16.60
C ASP A 237 -20.32 3.41 -15.70
N LEU A 238 -20.65 2.56 -14.71
CA LEU A 238 -21.78 2.69 -13.77
C LEU A 238 -21.82 3.99 -12.94
N GLY A 239 -20.75 4.76 -12.91
CA GLY A 239 -20.73 6.04 -12.20
C GLY A 239 -19.32 6.42 -11.80
N ASN A 240 -18.84 7.54 -12.33
CA ASN A 240 -17.55 8.09 -11.98
C ASN A 240 -17.56 8.59 -10.52
N ILE A 241 -16.43 8.34 -9.85
CA ILE A 241 -15.93 8.91 -8.60
C ILE A 241 -16.29 8.15 -7.31
N ILE A 242 -15.36 7.29 -6.88
CA ILE A 242 -15.20 6.88 -5.48
C ILE A 242 -14.19 7.84 -4.84
N TRP A 243 -14.63 8.60 -3.84
CA TRP A 243 -13.70 9.14 -2.84
C TRP A 243 -13.44 8.04 -1.81
N HIS A 244 -12.18 7.68 -1.61
CA HIS A 244 -11.79 6.82 -0.49
C HIS A 244 -11.03 7.68 0.52
N ASP A 245 -11.77 8.23 1.48
CA ASP A 245 -11.26 8.39 2.85
C ASP A 245 -11.99 7.36 3.71
N GLN A 246 -11.30 6.74 4.65
CA GLN A 246 -11.66 5.47 5.30
C GLN A 246 -13.18 5.22 5.52
N GLY A 247 -13.75 4.23 4.81
CA GLY A 247 -14.96 3.53 5.23
C GLY A 247 -16.31 3.93 4.64
N LEU A 248 -16.34 4.75 3.59
CA LEU A 248 -17.58 5.09 2.88
C LEU A 248 -17.36 4.98 1.36
N LEU A 249 -17.90 3.92 0.75
CA LEU A 249 -17.98 3.75 -0.70
C LEU A 249 -19.18 4.57 -1.20
N MET A 250 -18.91 5.58 -2.00
CA MET A 250 -19.95 6.40 -2.63
C MET A 250 -20.27 5.83 -4.01
N ILE A 251 -21.49 5.36 -4.24
CA ILE A 251 -21.95 4.89 -5.56
C ILE A 251 -23.02 5.84 -6.07
N THR A 252 -22.72 6.57 -7.13
CA THR A 252 -23.69 7.45 -7.80
C THR A 252 -24.30 6.72 -8.98
N LEU A 253 -25.51 6.21 -8.82
CA LEU A 253 -26.24 5.53 -9.89
C LEU A 253 -26.83 6.58 -10.85
N ARG A 254 -26.51 6.52 -12.15
CA ARG A 254 -27.06 7.45 -13.16
C ARG A 254 -28.58 7.34 -13.34
N ALA A 255 -29.17 6.21 -12.94
CA ALA A 255 -30.60 6.00 -12.80
C ALA A 255 -30.86 5.20 -11.53
N ILE A 256 -31.65 5.75 -10.60
CA ILE A 256 -31.96 5.13 -9.31
C ILE A 256 -33.16 4.19 -9.50
N PRO A 257 -33.01 2.86 -9.29
CA PRO A 257 -34.13 1.93 -9.17
C PRO A 257 -35.15 2.45 -8.14
N ALA A 258 -36.44 2.21 -8.35
CA ALA A 258 -37.47 2.72 -7.44
C ALA A 258 -37.26 2.21 -5.99
N SER A 259 -36.75 1.00 -5.85
CA SER A 259 -36.36 0.34 -4.59
C SER A 259 -35.32 1.13 -3.77
N LEU A 260 -34.43 1.90 -4.41
CA LEU A 260 -33.38 2.69 -3.75
C LEU A 260 -33.79 4.12 -3.40
N LYS A 261 -34.95 4.61 -3.88
CA LYS A 261 -35.42 5.97 -3.54
C LYS A 261 -36.00 6.09 -2.13
N GLU A 262 -36.31 4.97 -1.50
CA GLU A 262 -36.88 4.91 -0.15
C GLU A 262 -35.82 4.68 0.95
N TRP A 263 -34.53 4.65 0.60
CA TRP A 263 -33.41 4.56 1.55
C TRP A 263 -33.14 5.90 2.25
N GLU A 264 -32.91 5.84 3.57
CA GLU A 264 -32.54 7.03 4.37
C GLU A 264 -31.17 7.61 4.00
N ASP A 265 -30.24 6.77 3.52
CA ASP A 265 -28.85 7.13 3.19
C ASP A 265 -28.60 7.36 1.68
N VAL A 266 -29.66 7.53 0.88
CA VAL A 266 -29.55 7.90 -0.55
C VAL A 266 -29.87 9.37 -0.72
N ASP A 267 -28.89 10.14 -1.18
CA ASP A 267 -29.12 11.56 -1.42
C ASP A 267 -30.06 11.81 -2.61
N SER A 268 -30.56 13.04 -2.75
CA SER A 268 -31.47 13.43 -3.83
C SER A 268 -30.90 13.29 -5.25
N LYS A 269 -29.62 12.90 -5.39
CA LYS A 269 -28.91 12.69 -6.66
C LYS A 269 -28.65 11.21 -6.94
N GLY A 270 -29.06 10.29 -6.06
CA GLY A 270 -28.85 8.85 -6.25
C GLY A 270 -27.51 8.34 -5.75
N THR A 271 -26.91 9.08 -4.83
CA THR A 271 -25.66 8.72 -4.19
C THR A 271 -25.94 7.78 -3.01
N VAL A 272 -25.44 6.54 -3.09
CA VAL A 272 -25.50 5.54 -2.02
C VAL A 272 -24.19 5.57 -1.24
N PHE A 273 -24.26 5.69 0.09
CA PHE A 273 -23.11 5.52 0.97
C PHE A 273 -23.01 4.06 1.42
N CYS A 274 -21.85 3.44 1.22
CA CYS A 274 -21.63 2.02 1.46
C CYS A 274 -20.52 1.80 2.49
N HIS A 275 -20.76 0.93 3.46
CA HIS A 275 -19.77 0.59 4.48
C HIS A 275 -18.88 -0.53 3.94
N ALA A 276 -18.05 -0.21 2.94
CA ALA A 276 -17.14 -1.16 2.30
C ALA A 276 -15.67 -0.90 2.67
N LYS A 277 -14.95 -1.97 3.02
CA LYS A 277 -13.50 -1.97 3.14
C LYS A 277 -12.89 -2.54 1.87
N PHE A 278 -12.07 -1.73 1.20
CA PHE A 278 -11.19 -2.22 0.14
C PHE A 278 -9.85 -2.58 0.76
N THR A 279 -9.39 -3.82 0.60
CA THR A 279 -8.07 -4.24 1.06
C THR A 279 -7.04 -4.00 -0.05
N PRO A 280 -6.13 -3.02 0.07
CA PRO A 280 -5.26 -2.58 -1.03
C PRO A 280 -4.10 -3.53 -1.37
N THR A 281 -3.99 -4.68 -0.69
CA THR A 281 -2.80 -5.55 -0.73
C THR A 281 -3.11 -7.04 -0.69
N ARG A 282 -4.20 -7.48 -1.32
CA ARG A 282 -4.41 -8.91 -1.60
C ARG A 282 -4.90 -9.10 -3.02
N ASP A 283 -4.07 -8.68 -3.97
CA ASP A 283 -4.12 -9.35 -5.26
C ASP A 283 -3.57 -10.75 -5.05
N PHE A 284 -4.46 -11.73 -4.93
CA PHE A 284 -4.09 -13.14 -4.78
C PHE A 284 -3.30 -13.69 -5.98
N ASN A 285 -3.03 -12.87 -7.02
CA ASN A 285 -2.38 -13.26 -8.28
C ASN A 285 -1.16 -12.46 -8.72
N SER A 286 -0.73 -11.40 -8.03
CA SER A 286 0.44 -10.62 -8.50
C SER A 286 1.66 -10.73 -7.58
N CYS A 287 2.73 -11.31 -8.14
CA CYS A 287 4.09 -11.56 -7.62
C CYS A 287 4.32 -12.95 -7.00
N LEU A 288 5.43 -13.61 -7.35
CA LEU A 288 5.84 -14.91 -6.79
C LEU A 288 6.54 -14.78 -5.43
N ASP A 289 7.01 -13.58 -5.07
CA ASP A 289 7.88 -13.37 -3.91
C ASP A 289 7.14 -13.03 -2.60
N TRP A 290 5.80 -12.89 -2.63
CA TRP A 290 4.98 -12.64 -1.42
C TRP A 290 4.29 -13.88 -0.87
N TYR A 291 4.27 -14.98 -1.62
CA TYR A 291 3.60 -16.20 -1.19
C TYR A 291 4.25 -16.76 0.08
N GLN A 292 3.54 -16.68 1.20
CA GLN A 292 3.88 -17.43 2.41
C GLN A 292 2.88 -18.58 2.56
N PRO A 293 3.34 -19.80 2.89
CA PRO A 293 2.44 -20.87 3.34
C PRO A 293 1.53 -20.34 4.46
N GLY A 294 0.25 -20.06 4.14
CA GLY A 294 -0.52 -19.11 4.96
C GLY A 294 -1.66 -18.41 4.25
N ASP A 295 -1.46 -17.99 2.99
CA ASP A 295 -2.43 -17.15 2.30
C ASP A 295 -3.64 -17.94 1.78
N LEU A 296 -4.83 -17.40 2.03
CA LEU A 296 -6.03 -18.23 2.18
C LEU A 296 -6.64 -18.71 0.85
N VAL A 297 -6.55 -17.95 -0.24
CA VAL A 297 -7.29 -18.23 -1.48
C VAL A 297 -6.44 -17.92 -2.71
N LEU A 298 -6.33 -18.85 -3.66
CA LEU A 298 -5.89 -18.50 -5.03
C LEU A 298 -7.12 -18.26 -5.89
N HIS A 299 -7.06 -17.19 -6.69
CA HIS A 299 -8.10 -16.84 -7.66
C HIS A 299 -7.52 -16.93 -9.06
N PHE A 300 -7.78 -17.96 -9.85
CA PHE A 300 -7.31 -17.93 -11.25
C PHE A 300 -8.09 -16.89 -12.05
N ALA A 301 -7.62 -15.64 -12.14
CA ALA A 301 -8.33 -14.63 -12.92
C ALA A 301 -8.43 -15.12 -14.38
N GLY A 302 -9.66 -15.20 -14.91
CA GLY A 302 -9.95 -15.52 -16.32
C GLY A 302 -9.23 -14.63 -17.34
N ILE A 303 -8.54 -13.58 -16.88
CA ILE A 303 -7.72 -12.64 -17.65
C ILE A 303 -6.38 -13.24 -18.10
N VAL A 304 -5.87 -14.31 -17.48
CA VAL A 304 -4.64 -15.00 -17.95
C VAL A 304 -4.88 -15.79 -19.25
N PHE A 305 -6.13 -15.91 -19.70
CA PHE A 305 -6.52 -16.77 -20.83
C PHE A 305 -7.03 -15.99 -22.03
N SER A 306 -6.37 -14.88 -22.39
CA SER A 306 -6.63 -14.18 -23.65
C SER A 306 -6.23 -15.07 -24.85
N LYS A 307 -7.25 -15.52 -25.60
CA LYS A 307 -7.21 -16.08 -26.98
C LYS A 307 -6.11 -17.12 -27.26
N GLY A 308 -6.39 -18.40 -26.99
CA GLY A 308 -5.63 -19.50 -27.61
C GLY A 308 -5.66 -20.87 -26.92
N TRP A 309 -6.05 -20.95 -25.65
CA TRP A 309 -6.08 -22.21 -24.90
C TRP A 309 -7.44 -22.91 -25.00
N GLN A 310 -7.42 -24.24 -25.10
CA GLN A 310 -8.63 -25.08 -25.04
C GLN A 310 -8.98 -25.40 -23.57
N PRO A 311 -10.27 -25.55 -23.19
CA PRO A 311 -10.70 -25.84 -21.82
C PRO A 311 -9.95 -27.01 -21.13
N GLU A 312 -9.58 -28.03 -21.89
CA GLU A 312 -8.89 -29.23 -21.43
C GLU A 312 -7.49 -28.93 -20.87
N GLN A 313 -6.83 -27.92 -21.45
CA GLN A 313 -5.52 -27.46 -20.98
C GLN A 313 -5.65 -26.70 -19.65
N ARG A 314 -6.77 -25.98 -19.45
CA ARG A 314 -7.10 -25.30 -18.18
C ARG A 314 -7.27 -26.32 -17.06
N TYR A 315 -8.08 -27.35 -17.28
CA TYR A 315 -8.34 -28.37 -16.26
C TYR A 315 -7.07 -29.15 -15.88
N SER A 316 -6.27 -29.54 -16.87
CA SER A 316 -5.01 -30.26 -16.64
C SER A 316 -4.00 -29.43 -15.83
N ALA A 317 -4.00 -28.11 -16.00
CA ALA A 317 -3.15 -27.21 -15.23
C ALA A 317 -3.59 -27.15 -13.76
N ILE A 318 -4.90 -27.02 -13.50
CA ILE A 318 -5.47 -27.02 -12.14
C ILE A 318 -5.21 -28.38 -11.46
N GLU A 319 -5.41 -29.50 -12.15
CA GLU A 319 -5.12 -30.85 -11.62
C GLU A 319 -3.64 -30.99 -11.21
N ALA A 320 -2.72 -30.56 -12.07
CA ALA A 320 -1.28 -30.58 -11.76
C ALA A 320 -0.92 -29.68 -10.57
N PHE A 321 -1.58 -28.52 -10.45
CA PHE A 321 -1.42 -27.62 -9.30
C PHE A 321 -1.83 -28.31 -8.00
N PHE A 322 -3.01 -28.92 -7.99
CA PHE A 322 -3.56 -29.57 -6.81
C PHE A 322 -2.66 -30.72 -6.37
N GLY A 323 -2.14 -31.51 -7.32
CA GLY A 323 -1.17 -32.57 -7.03
C GLY A 323 0.17 -32.08 -6.48
N SER A 324 0.51 -30.81 -6.69
CA SER A 324 1.75 -30.18 -6.23
C SER A 324 1.56 -29.32 -4.97
N THR A 325 0.36 -29.30 -4.39
CA THR A 325 0.00 -28.42 -3.25
C THR A 325 -0.31 -29.22 -1.99
N ASN A 326 0.34 -28.85 -0.89
CA ASN A 326 -0.03 -29.29 0.44
C ASN A 326 -1.07 -28.32 1.02
N PHE A 327 -2.36 -28.68 0.94
CA PHE A 327 -3.46 -27.84 1.41
C PHE A 327 -3.53 -27.68 2.94
N GLU A 328 -2.82 -28.50 3.72
CA GLU A 328 -2.74 -28.33 5.17
C GLU A 328 -1.86 -27.14 5.56
N THR A 329 -0.73 -26.99 4.87
CA THR A 329 0.27 -25.95 5.18
C THR A 329 0.18 -24.77 4.23
N GLY A 330 -0.43 -24.96 3.05
CA GLY A 330 -0.29 -24.06 1.92
C GLY A 330 1.12 -24.08 1.34
N GLU A 331 1.85 -25.20 1.37
CA GLU A 331 3.12 -25.30 0.62
C GLU A 331 2.86 -25.78 -0.81
N VAL A 332 3.56 -25.22 -1.79
CA VAL A 332 3.43 -25.61 -3.20
C VAL A 332 4.81 -26.00 -3.73
N ASP A 333 4.89 -27.16 -4.38
CA ASP A 333 6.05 -27.59 -5.15
C ASP A 333 6.05 -26.90 -6.52
N TRP A 334 6.65 -25.72 -6.55
CA TRP A 334 6.76 -24.91 -7.76
C TRP A 334 7.68 -25.51 -8.83
N GLU A 335 8.54 -26.47 -8.49
CA GLU A 335 9.41 -27.13 -9.47
C GLU A 335 8.60 -28.11 -10.34
N ASN A 336 7.63 -28.80 -9.74
CA ASN A 336 6.75 -29.74 -10.45
C ASN A 336 5.45 -29.11 -11.00
N ALA A 337 5.06 -27.92 -10.53
CA ALA A 337 3.95 -27.13 -11.07
C ALA A 337 4.28 -26.40 -12.40
N VAL A 338 4.97 -27.10 -13.33
CA VAL A 338 5.68 -26.54 -14.51
C VAL A 338 4.82 -25.67 -15.43
N ASN A 339 3.50 -25.89 -15.47
CA ASN A 339 2.57 -25.23 -16.39
C ASN A 339 1.80 -24.04 -15.80
N LEU A 340 2.04 -23.70 -14.52
CA LEU A 340 1.35 -22.62 -13.81
C LEU A 340 2.31 -21.56 -13.27
N LYS A 341 3.44 -21.35 -13.95
CA LYS A 341 4.22 -20.14 -13.74
C LYS A 341 3.35 -18.96 -14.19
N PRO A 342 2.98 -18.02 -13.29
CA PRO A 342 2.10 -16.92 -13.65
C PRO A 342 2.65 -16.18 -14.88
N THR A 343 1.86 -16.09 -15.94
CA THR A 343 2.16 -15.22 -17.08
C THR A 343 1.91 -13.79 -16.63
N PHE A 344 2.95 -13.15 -16.09
CA PHE A 344 2.89 -11.78 -15.62
C PHE A 344 2.60 -10.84 -16.79
N MET A 345 1.37 -10.33 -16.86
CA MET A 345 1.11 -9.04 -17.51
C MET A 345 1.75 -7.97 -16.64
N THR A 346 3.00 -7.63 -16.96
CA THR A 346 3.78 -6.57 -16.35
C THR A 346 3.03 -5.24 -16.41
N TYR A 347 2.39 -4.87 -15.31
CA TYR A 347 2.22 -3.47 -14.93
C TYR A 347 2.64 -3.31 -13.47
N CYS A 348 3.94 -3.07 -13.30
CA CYS A 348 4.56 -2.72 -12.04
C CYS A 348 3.82 -1.54 -11.38
N HIS A 349 3.15 -1.79 -10.27
CA HIS A 349 2.75 -0.77 -9.32
C HIS A 349 3.95 -0.39 -8.45
N ASN A 350 4.91 0.35 -9.01
CA ASN A 350 6.06 0.85 -8.26
C ASN A 350 6.53 2.19 -8.83
N GLN A 351 5.70 3.24 -8.78
CA GLN A 351 6.17 4.59 -9.12
C GLN A 351 5.29 5.68 -8.51
N PHE A 352 5.66 6.25 -7.36
CA PHE A 352 5.30 7.64 -7.06
C PHE A 352 6.38 8.38 -6.28
N THR A 353 7.60 8.44 -6.84
CA THR A 353 8.48 9.62 -6.80
C THR A 353 9.36 9.62 -8.07
N PRO A 354 9.73 10.78 -8.67
CA PRO A 354 10.68 10.84 -9.79
C PRO A 354 12.05 10.20 -9.48
N VAL A 355 12.42 10.11 -8.20
CA VAL A 355 13.67 9.48 -7.75
C VAL A 355 13.58 7.96 -7.78
N ALA A 356 12.43 7.37 -7.39
CA ALA A 356 12.21 5.92 -7.46
C ALA A 356 12.28 5.37 -8.90
N LYS A 357 11.88 6.16 -9.92
CA LYS A 357 11.90 5.73 -11.34
C LYS A 357 13.30 5.39 -11.88
N VAL A 358 14.35 5.93 -11.27
CA VAL A 358 15.74 5.74 -11.71
C VAL A 358 16.45 4.67 -10.87
N ALA A 359 15.92 4.32 -9.69
CA ALA A 359 16.44 3.28 -8.81
C ALA A 359 15.99 1.86 -9.19
N GLY A 360 15.27 1.67 -10.30
CA GLY A 360 14.70 0.37 -10.67
C GLY A 360 13.45 0.00 -9.85
N PRO A 361 12.82 -1.16 -10.11
CA PRO A 361 11.55 -1.56 -9.50
C PRO A 361 11.74 -1.85 -8.02
N THR A 362 11.68 -0.81 -7.20
CA THR A 362 11.86 -0.90 -5.76
C THR A 362 10.78 -0.03 -5.12
N PRO A 363 10.12 -0.48 -4.03
CA PRO A 363 9.01 0.24 -3.39
C PRO A 363 9.34 1.71 -3.14
N GLY A 364 8.32 2.57 -3.20
CA GLY A 364 8.35 4.05 -3.19
C GLY A 364 9.00 4.71 -1.97
N LEU A 365 10.25 4.37 -1.69
CA LEU A 365 11.02 4.80 -0.56
C LEU A 365 12.47 4.97 -1.01
N VAL A 366 12.89 6.20 -1.24
CA VAL A 366 14.32 6.50 -1.16
C VAL A 366 14.64 6.68 0.31
N ALA A 367 14.73 5.58 1.06
CA ALA A 367 15.45 5.55 2.31
C ALA A 367 16.88 5.23 1.92
N LYS A 368 17.60 6.32 1.67
CA LYS A 368 18.97 6.26 1.20
C LYS A 368 19.86 6.08 2.42
N TYR A 369 20.76 5.10 2.36
CA TYR A 369 21.98 5.19 3.14
C TYR A 369 22.89 6.19 2.45
N THR A 370 22.77 7.46 2.80
CA THR A 370 23.85 8.41 2.57
C THR A 370 24.08 9.27 3.77
N ARG A 371 24.86 8.74 4.69
CA ARG A 371 25.95 9.60 5.15
C ARG A 371 27.25 8.95 4.83
N GLU A 372 28.11 9.78 4.23
CA GLU A 372 29.51 10.00 4.57
C GLU A 372 29.84 9.63 6.01
N ARG A 373 29.81 8.34 6.27
CA ARG A 373 30.49 7.76 7.39
C ARG A 373 31.76 7.26 6.76
N GLN A 374 32.72 8.18 6.61
CA GLN A 374 34.09 7.76 6.40
C GLN A 374 34.35 6.68 7.45
N TRP A 375 34.76 5.49 7.00
CA TRP A 375 34.94 4.27 7.80
C TRP A 375 33.69 3.41 8.12
N VAL A 376 32.53 3.63 7.49
CA VAL A 376 31.36 2.71 7.61
C VAL A 376 30.70 2.38 6.28
N GLY A 377 30.77 3.27 5.28
CA GLY A 377 30.19 3.06 3.94
C GLY A 377 30.97 2.07 3.06
N TYR A 378 31.16 0.85 3.58
CA TYR A 378 31.76 -0.30 2.90
C TYR A 378 30.70 -1.16 2.19
N ALA A 379 31.15 -2.20 1.48
CA ALA A 379 30.30 -3.10 0.71
C ALA A 379 29.18 -3.75 1.53
N GLU A 380 29.43 -4.13 2.79
CA GLU A 380 28.43 -4.71 3.69
C GLU A 380 27.22 -3.77 3.83
N MET A 381 27.48 -2.51 4.13
CA MET A 381 26.45 -1.51 4.37
C MET A 381 25.73 -1.14 3.08
N ALA A 382 26.47 -0.88 2.00
CA ALA A 382 25.88 -0.51 0.72
C ALA A 382 25.02 -1.63 0.13
N SER A 383 25.50 -2.87 0.14
CA SER A 383 24.74 -4.02 -0.37
C SER A 383 23.53 -4.34 0.51
N ALA A 384 23.65 -4.29 1.84
CA ALA A 384 22.52 -4.54 2.74
C ALA A 384 21.36 -3.56 2.52
N VAL A 385 21.66 -2.27 2.32
CA VAL A 385 20.65 -1.24 2.06
C VAL A 385 20.01 -1.43 0.69
N SER A 386 20.82 -1.70 -0.34
CA SER A 386 20.33 -1.97 -1.69
C SER A 386 19.45 -3.23 -1.74
N ASN A 387 19.85 -4.30 -1.06
CA ASN A 387 19.07 -5.54 -0.95
C ASN A 387 17.76 -5.35 -0.16
N ALA A 388 17.72 -4.40 0.78
CA ALA A 388 16.54 -4.03 1.54
C ALA A 388 15.59 -3.08 0.78
N GLY A 389 15.93 -2.71 -0.46
CA GLY A 389 15.12 -1.85 -1.30
C GLY A 389 15.40 -0.34 -1.17
N GLY A 390 16.43 0.04 -0.42
CA GLY A 390 16.92 1.42 -0.38
C GLY A 390 17.97 1.69 -1.46
N LEU A 391 18.46 2.93 -1.53
CA LEU A 391 19.66 3.25 -2.31
C LEU A 391 20.89 3.16 -1.42
N GLY A 392 21.60 2.02 -1.47
CA GLY A 392 22.88 1.83 -0.79
C GLY A 392 24.00 2.63 -1.47
N VAL A 393 24.94 3.19 -0.70
CA VAL A 393 26.03 4.02 -1.23
C VAL A 393 27.37 3.69 -0.59
N LEU A 394 28.34 3.33 -1.43
CA LEU A 394 29.76 3.17 -1.04
C LEU A 394 30.43 4.54 -0.88
N THR A 395 31.34 4.67 0.08
CA THR A 395 32.11 5.91 0.25
C THR A 395 33.46 5.83 -0.44
N ALA A 396 33.67 6.58 -1.52
CA ALA A 396 34.90 6.54 -2.32
C ALA A 396 36.16 6.80 -1.47
N LEU A 397 36.14 7.85 -0.65
CA LEU A 397 37.29 8.27 0.16
C LEU A 397 37.46 7.51 1.48
N THR A 398 36.64 6.49 1.73
CA THR A 398 36.98 5.47 2.73
C THR A 398 38.06 4.53 2.19
N GLN A 399 38.12 4.38 0.86
CA GLN A 399 39.13 3.59 0.19
C GLN A 399 40.41 4.43 0.05
N PRO A 400 41.60 3.86 0.32
CA PRO A 400 42.84 4.65 0.32
C PRO A 400 43.31 5.01 -1.10
N THR A 401 42.95 4.21 -2.11
CA THR A 401 43.30 4.47 -3.51
C THR A 401 42.13 4.19 -4.46
N PRO A 402 42.16 4.71 -5.70
CA PRO A 402 41.16 4.40 -6.72
C PRO A 402 41.03 2.88 -6.99
N GLU A 403 42.12 2.12 -6.93
CA GLU A 403 42.07 0.67 -7.11
C GLU A 403 41.34 -0.04 -5.95
N HIS A 404 41.51 0.44 -4.72
CA HIS A 404 40.71 -0.08 -3.60
C HIS A 404 39.22 0.25 -3.76
N LEU A 405 38.87 1.42 -4.34
CA LEU A 405 37.48 1.69 -4.72
C LEU A 405 36.96 0.68 -5.76
N ARG A 406 37.76 0.38 -6.79
CA ARG A 406 37.40 -0.62 -7.79
C ARG A 406 37.11 -1.99 -7.16
N GLN A 407 38.00 -2.43 -6.27
CA GLN A 407 37.84 -3.69 -5.54
C GLN A 407 36.60 -3.67 -4.65
N GLU A 408 36.34 -2.56 -3.96
CA GLU A 408 35.17 -2.43 -3.09
C GLU A 408 33.84 -2.40 -3.86
N ILE A 409 33.81 -1.76 -5.05
CA ILE A 409 32.65 -1.81 -5.95
C ILE A 409 32.36 -3.25 -6.38
N LYS A 410 33.39 -4.01 -6.74
CA LYS A 410 33.26 -5.43 -7.09
C LYS A 410 32.78 -6.28 -5.91
N ARG A 411 33.31 -6.01 -4.70
CA ARG A 411 32.87 -6.67 -3.47
C ARG A 411 31.41 -6.38 -3.17
N CYS A 412 30.97 -5.13 -3.28
CA CYS A 412 29.56 -4.75 -3.10
C CYS A 412 28.65 -5.49 -4.08
N ARG A 413 29.02 -5.59 -5.37
CA ARG A 413 28.26 -6.37 -6.35
C ARG A 413 28.12 -7.84 -5.98
N SER A 414 29.18 -8.45 -5.45
CA SER A 414 29.16 -9.86 -5.04
C SER A 414 28.23 -10.13 -3.85
N MET A 415 27.79 -9.10 -3.13
CA MET A 415 26.92 -9.19 -1.96
C MET A 415 25.46 -8.82 -2.28
N LEU A 416 25.14 -8.44 -3.52
CA LEU A 416 23.76 -8.14 -3.93
C LEU A 416 22.98 -9.44 -4.15
N LYS A 417 21.71 -9.46 -3.72
CA LYS A 417 20.76 -10.55 -3.98
C LYS A 417 20.43 -10.64 -5.48
N ASP A 418 20.25 -9.48 -6.14
CA ASP A 418 20.12 -9.36 -7.59
C ASP A 418 21.29 -8.53 -8.16
N PRO A 419 22.09 -9.07 -9.12
CA PRO A 419 23.16 -8.33 -9.78
C PRO A 419 22.73 -7.02 -10.47
N LYS A 420 21.44 -6.86 -10.78
CA LYS A 420 20.88 -5.64 -11.38
C LYS A 420 20.48 -4.58 -10.36
N THR A 421 20.42 -4.91 -9.07
CA THR A 421 20.07 -3.95 -8.02
C THR A 421 21.08 -2.79 -8.02
N PRO A 422 20.63 -1.53 -8.17
CA PRO A 422 21.55 -0.41 -8.19
C PRO A 422 22.07 -0.08 -6.79
N PHE A 423 23.29 0.41 -6.75
CA PHE A 423 23.89 1.11 -5.62
C PHE A 423 24.69 2.30 -6.15
N GLY A 424 24.93 3.27 -5.29
CA GLY A 424 25.68 4.47 -5.61
C GLY A 424 27.09 4.50 -5.05
N VAL A 425 27.85 5.51 -5.48
CA VAL A 425 29.13 5.87 -4.87
C VAL A 425 29.09 7.34 -4.44
N ASN A 426 29.47 7.62 -3.19
CA ASN A 426 29.67 8.96 -2.68
C ASN A 426 31.10 9.42 -2.98
N LEU A 427 31.23 10.64 -3.49
CA LEU A 427 32.48 11.36 -3.69
C LEU A 427 32.40 12.74 -3.02
N THR A 428 32.80 12.79 -1.75
CA THR A 428 32.90 14.03 -0.96
C THR A 428 34.14 14.82 -1.33
N ILE A 429 33.98 16.12 -1.57
CA ILE A 429 35.06 17.02 -1.98
C ILE A 429 35.14 18.14 -0.94
N LEU A 430 35.79 17.83 0.18
CA LEU A 430 36.03 18.77 1.27
C LEU A 430 37.46 19.32 1.23
N PRO A 431 37.71 20.46 1.88
CA PRO A 431 39.07 20.93 2.13
C PRO A 431 39.88 19.85 2.85
N ALA A 432 40.95 19.37 2.21
CA ALA A 432 41.83 18.35 2.74
C ALA A 432 43.28 18.85 2.72
N ILE A 433 44.05 18.52 3.77
CA ILE A 433 45.48 18.86 3.86
C ILE A 433 46.25 18.26 2.67
N THR A 434 45.91 17.01 2.32
CA THR A 434 46.43 16.33 1.14
C THR A 434 45.23 15.93 0.27
N PRO A 435 44.94 16.67 -0.81
CA PRO A 435 43.83 16.36 -1.69
C PRO A 435 43.96 14.96 -2.31
N PRO A 436 42.94 14.10 -2.22
CA PRO A 436 42.89 12.84 -2.94
C PRO A 436 42.98 13.06 -4.46
N PRO A 437 43.42 12.05 -5.23
CA PRO A 437 43.40 12.10 -6.69
C PRO A 437 41.96 11.97 -7.25
N TYR A 438 41.11 12.97 -7.00
CA TYR A 438 39.67 12.93 -7.30
C TYR A 438 39.35 12.51 -8.74
N ALA A 439 40.10 13.03 -9.73
CA ALA A 439 39.90 12.68 -11.14
C ALA A 439 40.02 11.17 -11.40
N LYS A 440 40.93 10.47 -10.69
CA LYS A 440 41.12 9.02 -10.78
C LYS A 440 40.00 8.23 -10.09
N TYR A 441 39.44 8.77 -9.00
CA TYR A 441 38.24 8.18 -8.41
C TYR A 441 37.04 8.32 -9.36
N VAL A 442 36.90 9.46 -10.04
CA VAL A 442 35.88 9.67 -11.07
C VAL A 442 36.07 8.67 -12.23
N ASP A 443 37.30 8.43 -12.68
CA ASP A 443 37.61 7.41 -13.70
C ASP A 443 37.06 6.04 -13.28
N VAL A 444 37.43 5.57 -12.08
CA VAL A 444 36.97 4.27 -11.55
C VAL A 444 35.45 4.17 -11.48
N ILE A 445 34.77 5.21 -10.98
CA ILE A 445 33.31 5.23 -10.87
C ILE A 445 32.66 5.07 -12.25
N ILE A 446 33.18 5.77 -13.26
CA ILE A 446 32.69 5.71 -14.64
C ILE A 446 32.98 4.35 -15.27
N GLU A 447 34.23 3.89 -15.19
CA GLU A 447 34.70 2.62 -15.78
C GLU A 447 33.97 1.41 -15.19
N GLU A 448 33.73 1.40 -13.88
CA GLU A 448 32.99 0.33 -13.23
C GLU A 448 31.47 0.42 -13.49
N GLY A 449 30.97 1.43 -14.21
CA GLY A 449 29.58 1.50 -14.65
C GLY A 449 28.57 1.82 -13.56
N ILE A 450 28.98 2.53 -12.52
CA ILE A 450 28.08 3.05 -11.46
C ILE A 450 27.02 3.96 -12.09
N LYS A 451 25.76 3.84 -11.65
CA LYS A 451 24.63 4.60 -12.23
C LYS A 451 24.24 5.83 -11.44
N VAL A 452 24.57 5.87 -10.14
CA VAL A 452 24.24 6.99 -9.25
C VAL A 452 25.48 7.41 -8.47
N VAL A 453 25.80 8.69 -8.51
CA VAL A 453 26.87 9.28 -7.69
C VAL A 453 26.28 10.31 -6.76
N GLU A 454 26.61 10.18 -5.48
CA GLU A 454 26.42 11.27 -4.53
C GLU A 454 27.67 12.16 -4.50
N THR A 455 27.48 13.48 -4.54
CA THR A 455 28.56 14.45 -4.34
C THR A 455 28.23 15.36 -3.17
N ALA A 456 29.24 15.85 -2.48
CA ALA A 456 29.10 16.81 -1.39
C ALA A 456 30.35 17.69 -1.26
N GLY A 457 30.21 18.80 -0.53
CA GLY A 457 31.26 19.81 -0.42
C GLY A 457 31.34 20.65 -1.68
N ASN A 458 32.56 20.98 -2.11
CA ASN A 458 32.76 21.77 -3.32
C ASN A 458 32.25 21.00 -4.55
N ASN A 459 31.61 21.73 -5.47
CA ASN A 459 31.01 21.16 -6.66
C ASN A 459 31.88 21.49 -7.90
N PRO A 460 32.90 20.68 -8.25
CA PRO A 460 33.66 20.91 -9.46
C PRO A 460 32.78 20.60 -10.67
N ALA A 461 32.41 21.66 -11.39
CA ALA A 461 31.64 21.58 -12.62
C ALA A 461 32.24 20.59 -13.64
N GLU A 462 33.55 20.36 -13.59
CA GLU A 462 34.24 19.35 -14.38
C GLU A 462 33.74 17.92 -14.09
N PHE A 463 33.67 17.49 -12.83
CA PHE A 463 33.26 16.13 -12.50
C PHE A 463 31.78 15.90 -12.79
N ILE A 464 30.95 16.93 -12.58
CA ILE A 464 29.55 16.89 -13.05
C ILE A 464 29.51 16.61 -14.55
N LYS A 465 30.22 17.38 -15.36
CA LYS A 465 30.23 17.18 -16.83
C LYS A 465 30.64 15.77 -17.20
N ARG A 466 31.66 15.22 -16.54
CA ARG A 466 32.15 13.86 -16.78
C ARG A 466 31.11 12.80 -16.41
N PHE A 467 30.47 12.92 -15.25
CA PHE A 467 29.39 12.01 -14.84
C PHE A 467 28.19 12.09 -15.79
N LYS A 468 27.76 13.30 -16.19
CA LYS A 468 26.67 13.47 -17.16
C LYS A 468 27.01 12.86 -18.52
N ALA A 469 28.25 13.04 -19.01
CA ALA A 469 28.70 12.43 -20.27
C ALA A 469 28.69 10.90 -20.21
N ALA A 470 28.93 10.31 -19.03
CA ALA A 470 28.82 8.87 -18.78
C ALA A 470 27.38 8.40 -18.47
N ASN A 471 26.37 9.27 -18.60
CA ASN A 471 24.96 9.01 -18.25
C ASN A 471 24.77 8.56 -16.79
N ILE A 472 25.58 9.10 -15.87
CA ILE A 472 25.50 8.86 -14.44
C ILE A 472 24.63 9.93 -13.79
N LYS A 473 23.71 9.49 -12.94
CA LYS A 473 22.79 10.35 -12.20
C LYS A 473 23.49 10.94 -10.99
N ILE A 474 23.34 12.25 -10.80
CA ILE A 474 24.07 12.99 -9.77
C ILE A 474 23.10 13.47 -8.70
N LEU A 475 23.35 13.03 -7.47
CA LEU A 475 22.69 13.51 -6.26
C LEU A 475 23.65 14.40 -5.50
N HIS A 476 23.38 15.70 -5.43
CA HIS A 476 24.29 16.63 -4.77
C HIS A 476 23.75 17.08 -3.41
N LYS A 477 24.57 16.93 -2.37
CA LYS A 477 24.20 17.27 -1.00
C LYS A 477 24.49 18.73 -0.69
N CYS A 478 23.52 19.40 -0.09
CA CYS A 478 23.53 20.83 0.18
C CYS A 478 22.96 21.11 1.57
N THR A 479 23.59 22.06 2.27
CA THR A 479 23.17 22.54 3.60
C THR A 479 22.36 23.84 3.55
N ALA A 480 22.23 24.45 2.36
CA ALA A 480 21.54 25.72 2.18
C ALA A 480 20.90 25.82 0.80
N ILE A 481 19.78 26.55 0.72
CA ILE A 481 19.02 26.76 -0.52
C ILE A 481 19.89 27.38 -1.63
N ARG A 482 20.79 28.32 -1.29
CA ARG A 482 21.72 28.91 -2.26
C ARG A 482 22.65 27.88 -2.89
N HIS A 483 23.08 26.87 -2.13
CA HIS A 483 23.91 25.77 -2.63
C HIS A 483 23.09 24.84 -3.52
N CYS A 484 21.86 24.50 -3.09
CA CYS A 484 20.92 23.70 -3.89
C CYS A 484 20.68 24.33 -5.28
N LEU A 485 20.39 25.64 -5.31
CA LEU A 485 20.16 26.38 -6.56
C LEU A 485 21.42 26.43 -7.44
N SER A 486 22.61 26.53 -6.83
CA SER A 486 23.87 26.48 -7.56
C SER A 486 24.10 25.10 -8.21
N ALA A 487 23.89 24.03 -7.46
CA ALA A 487 24.02 22.67 -7.97
C ALA A 487 22.99 22.35 -9.06
N GLN A 488 21.74 22.81 -8.89
CA GLN A 488 20.71 22.69 -9.93
C GLN A 488 21.14 23.39 -11.23
N ARG A 489 21.70 24.61 -11.16
CA ARG A 489 22.24 25.30 -12.34
C ARG A 489 23.38 24.55 -13.01
N ASN A 490 24.17 23.81 -12.23
CA ASN A 490 25.24 22.97 -12.76
C ASN A 490 24.75 21.65 -13.38
N GLY A 491 23.45 21.33 -13.30
CA GLY A 491 22.84 20.20 -14.01
C GLY A 491 22.83 18.87 -13.25
N VAL A 492 22.92 18.91 -11.92
CA VAL A 492 22.67 17.72 -11.07
C VAL A 492 21.24 17.22 -11.26
N ASP A 493 21.02 15.91 -11.11
CA ASP A 493 19.71 15.29 -11.32
C ASP A 493 18.82 15.44 -10.08
N TRP A 494 19.42 15.34 -8.89
CA TRP A 494 18.73 15.40 -7.60
C TRP A 494 19.53 16.15 -6.55
N LEU A 495 18.84 16.57 -5.50
CA LEU A 495 19.44 17.23 -4.34
C LEU A 495 19.21 16.44 -3.05
N SER A 496 20.19 16.45 -2.15
CA SER A 496 19.99 16.02 -0.77
C SER A 496 20.09 17.24 0.12
N VAL A 497 18.99 17.60 0.78
CA VAL A 497 18.89 18.82 1.59
C VAL A 497 19.16 18.44 3.05
N ASP A 498 20.34 18.82 3.54
CA ASP A 498 20.84 18.47 4.87
C ASP A 498 20.51 19.60 5.86
N GLY A 499 19.55 19.35 6.75
CA GLY A 499 19.17 20.28 7.82
C GLY A 499 20.15 20.25 9.00
N PHE A 500 19.98 21.22 9.91
CA PHE A 500 20.84 21.38 11.10
C PHE A 500 20.96 20.13 11.98
N GLU A 501 19.95 19.26 11.99
CA GLU A 501 19.91 18.01 12.74
C GLU A 501 20.92 16.95 12.23
N CYS A 502 21.58 17.20 11.10
CA CYS A 502 22.48 16.28 10.45
C CYS A 502 23.71 15.94 11.31
N ALA A 503 24.18 14.69 11.20
CA ALA A 503 25.53 14.29 11.58
C ALA A 503 26.51 14.77 10.50
N GLY A 504 27.76 15.06 10.87
CA GLY A 504 28.73 15.64 9.93
C GLY A 504 28.53 17.15 9.81
N HIS A 505 28.66 17.73 8.61
CA HIS A 505 28.73 19.18 8.45
C HIS A 505 27.38 19.82 8.09
N PRO A 506 26.67 20.48 9.04
CA PRO A 506 25.41 21.19 8.76
C PRO A 506 25.59 22.52 8.04
N GLY A 507 26.83 22.96 7.79
CA GLY A 507 27.11 24.35 7.42
C GLY A 507 26.94 25.28 8.62
N GLU A 508 26.73 26.57 8.35
CA GLU A 508 26.78 27.63 9.37
C GLU A 508 25.46 28.41 9.53
N ASP A 509 24.42 28.03 8.77
CA ASP A 509 23.15 28.78 8.76
C ASP A 509 22.18 28.33 9.87
N ASP A 510 22.43 27.19 10.53
CA ASP A 510 21.64 26.63 11.62
C ASP A 510 20.14 26.45 11.33
N ILE A 511 19.77 26.22 10.07
CA ILE A 511 18.37 26.03 9.66
C ILE A 511 17.97 24.56 9.80
N THR A 512 16.96 24.30 10.63
CA THR A 512 16.37 22.96 10.81
C THR A 512 15.53 22.54 9.62
N ASN A 513 15.33 21.23 9.48
CA ASN A 513 14.57 20.66 8.37
C ASN A 513 13.11 21.12 8.32
N LEU A 514 12.52 21.47 9.46
CA LEU A 514 11.16 22.03 9.54
C LEU A 514 10.98 23.30 8.69
N ILE A 515 12.05 24.09 8.52
CA ILE A 515 12.03 25.31 7.69
C ILE A 515 12.74 25.07 6.35
N LEU A 516 13.85 24.33 6.35
CA LEU A 516 14.68 24.15 5.16
C LEU A 516 13.95 23.38 4.06
N LEU A 517 13.23 22.29 4.40
CA LEU A 517 12.59 21.41 3.41
C LEU A 517 11.39 22.06 2.71
N PRO A 518 10.42 22.69 3.41
CA PRO A 518 9.34 23.40 2.73
C PRO A 518 9.86 24.57 1.87
N LYS A 519 10.93 25.23 2.32
CA LYS A 519 11.58 26.28 1.53
C LYS A 519 12.20 25.70 0.26
N ALA A 520 12.83 24.53 0.35
CA ALA A 520 13.39 23.80 -0.79
C ALA A 520 12.29 23.43 -1.79
N ALA A 521 11.20 22.82 -1.33
CA ALA A 521 10.05 22.46 -2.16
C ALA A 521 9.46 23.66 -2.93
N LYS A 522 9.44 24.85 -2.32
CA LYS A 522 8.94 26.07 -2.97
C LYS A 522 9.82 26.61 -4.10
N VAL A 523 11.14 26.35 -4.08
CA VAL A 523 12.11 27.06 -4.96
C VAL A 523 12.90 26.15 -5.88
N LEU A 524 13.01 24.86 -5.56
CA LEU A 524 13.70 23.89 -6.40
C LEU A 524 12.79 23.40 -7.52
N LYS A 525 13.40 23.08 -8.66
CA LYS A 525 12.71 22.56 -9.85
C LYS A 525 13.04 21.10 -10.11
N ILE A 526 14.10 20.60 -9.49
CA ILE A 526 14.51 19.19 -9.55
C ILE A 526 14.17 18.50 -8.22
N PRO A 527 13.98 17.17 -8.22
CA PRO A 527 13.59 16.44 -7.03
C PRO A 527 14.66 16.52 -5.95
N PHE A 528 14.25 16.46 -4.69
CA PHE A 528 15.17 16.42 -3.55
C PHE A 528 14.75 15.40 -2.50
N ILE A 529 15.73 14.88 -1.77
CA ILE A 529 15.52 14.05 -0.58
C ILE A 529 15.89 14.83 0.67
N ALA A 530 15.17 14.58 1.77
CA ALA A 530 15.41 15.21 3.05
C ALA A 530 16.54 14.50 3.80
N SER A 531 17.44 15.23 4.47
CA SER A 531 18.59 14.66 5.16
C SER A 531 18.81 15.30 6.53
N GLY A 532 19.08 14.48 7.56
CA GLY A 532 19.21 14.96 8.96
C GLY A 532 17.95 14.83 9.80
N GLY A 533 18.07 14.23 10.98
CA GLY A 533 16.94 14.07 11.91
C GLY A 533 15.98 12.90 11.61
N PHE A 534 16.15 12.17 10.51
CA PHE A 534 15.25 11.06 10.12
C PHE A 534 15.76 9.70 10.62
N GLY A 535 14.88 8.92 11.26
CA GLY A 535 15.21 7.60 11.82
C GLY A 535 14.07 6.58 11.86
N ASP A 536 12.83 6.96 11.56
CA ASP A 536 11.63 6.10 11.59
C ASP A 536 10.59 6.53 10.53
N GLY A 537 9.43 5.87 10.51
CA GLY A 537 8.35 6.20 9.58
C GLY A 537 7.69 7.56 9.82
N ARG A 538 7.72 8.09 11.06
CA ARG A 538 7.22 9.45 11.37
C ARG A 538 8.03 10.51 10.65
N GLY A 539 9.36 10.41 10.73
CA GLY A 539 10.26 11.29 10.02
C GLY A 539 10.08 11.22 8.50
N LEU A 540 9.88 10.02 7.97
CA LEU A 540 9.61 9.81 6.55
C LEU A 540 8.30 10.49 6.11
N ALA A 541 7.18 10.23 6.80
CA ALA A 541 5.90 10.85 6.49
C ALA A 541 5.99 12.39 6.54
N ALA A 542 6.69 12.94 7.54
CA ALA A 542 6.93 14.37 7.65
C ALA A 542 7.76 14.92 6.47
N ALA A 543 8.82 14.22 6.05
CA ALA A 543 9.64 14.63 4.91
C ALA A 543 8.83 14.67 3.60
N LEU A 544 7.99 13.66 3.36
CA LEU A 544 7.10 13.61 2.20
C LEU A 544 6.10 14.76 2.23
N ALA A 545 5.47 15.02 3.38
CA ALA A 545 4.55 16.16 3.55
C ALA A 545 5.24 17.52 3.34
N MET A 546 6.54 17.63 3.62
CA MET A 546 7.34 18.83 3.37
C MET A 546 7.85 18.95 1.93
N GLY A 547 7.46 18.04 1.04
CA GLY A 547 7.75 18.07 -0.40
C GLY A 547 9.04 17.36 -0.82
N ALA A 548 9.66 16.58 0.06
CA ALA A 548 10.78 15.71 -0.31
C ALA A 548 10.30 14.40 -0.93
N GLU A 549 11.17 13.74 -1.70
CA GLU A 549 10.89 12.48 -2.40
C GLU A 549 11.35 11.23 -1.61
N GLY A 550 11.79 11.43 -0.37
CA GLY A 550 12.38 10.41 0.46
C GLY A 550 13.31 11.00 1.52
N VAL A 551 13.95 10.11 2.28
CA VAL A 551 14.85 10.48 3.39
C VAL A 551 16.23 9.88 3.22
N ASN A 552 17.20 10.63 3.68
CA ASN A 552 18.58 10.24 3.76
C ASN A 552 18.98 10.05 5.22
N MET A 553 19.48 8.86 5.54
CA MET A 553 19.85 8.49 6.90
C MET A 553 21.31 8.04 6.96
N GLY A 554 21.95 8.38 8.07
CA GLY A 554 23.31 7.95 8.39
C GLY A 554 23.39 7.29 9.76
N THR A 555 23.02 8.04 10.79
CA THR A 555 23.01 7.56 12.18
C THR A 555 22.10 6.35 12.37
N ARG A 556 20.87 6.36 11.82
CA ARG A 556 19.94 5.22 11.92
C ARG A 556 20.52 3.92 11.36
N PHE A 557 21.23 3.98 10.23
CA PHE A 557 21.83 2.80 9.61
C PHE A 557 23.09 2.30 10.31
N MET A 558 23.75 3.09 11.14
CA MET A 558 24.83 2.56 11.97
C MET A 558 24.33 1.66 13.09
N ALA A 559 23.10 1.91 13.55
CA ALA A 559 22.38 1.03 14.46
C ALA A 559 21.61 -0.04 13.67
N THR A 560 22.28 -0.78 12.80
CA THR A 560 21.75 -2.00 12.16
C THR A 560 22.73 -3.16 12.27
N LYS A 561 22.24 -4.38 12.06
CA LYS A 561 23.05 -5.60 12.17
C LYS A 561 24.22 -5.61 11.18
N GLU A 562 23.98 -5.18 9.96
CA GLU A 562 24.92 -5.23 8.84
C GLU A 562 25.96 -4.12 8.85
N ALA A 563 25.74 -3.06 9.64
CA ALA A 563 26.73 -1.98 9.78
C ALA A 563 28.08 -2.56 10.29
N PRO A 564 29.18 -2.39 9.53
CA PRO A 564 30.49 -2.98 9.85
C PRO A 564 31.22 -2.14 10.91
N ILE A 565 30.60 -1.97 12.07
CA ILE A 565 31.14 -1.25 13.22
C ILE A 565 30.99 -2.09 14.48
N HIS A 566 31.87 -1.86 15.45
CA HIS A 566 31.87 -2.57 16.72
C HIS A 566 30.53 -2.41 17.47
N GLU A 567 30.06 -3.50 18.06
CA GLU A 567 28.75 -3.59 18.71
C GLU A 567 28.57 -2.58 19.84
N ASN A 568 29.63 -2.29 20.60
CA ASN A 568 29.61 -1.24 21.64
C ASN A 568 29.25 0.14 21.10
N VAL A 569 29.63 0.47 19.86
CA VAL A 569 29.24 1.74 19.24
C VAL A 569 27.73 1.75 19.00
N LYS A 570 27.17 0.65 18.47
CA LYS A 570 25.72 0.50 18.24
C LYS A 570 24.94 0.60 19.56
N LYS A 571 25.40 -0.08 20.61
CA LYS A 571 24.81 -0.01 21.96
C LYS A 571 24.87 1.39 22.56
N ALA A 572 25.98 2.09 22.38
CA ALA A 572 26.10 3.47 22.83
C ALA A 572 25.15 4.40 22.08
N MET A 573 24.87 4.14 20.80
CA MET A 573 23.87 4.89 20.04
C MET A 573 22.46 4.66 20.55
N VAL A 574 22.10 3.42 20.89
CA VAL A 574 20.79 3.07 21.48
C VAL A 574 20.61 3.66 22.88
N ALA A 575 21.69 3.75 23.66
CA ALA A 575 21.66 4.33 25.01
C ALA A 575 21.66 5.87 25.02
N ALA A 576 21.89 6.52 23.87
CA ALA A 576 22.06 7.96 23.78
C ALA A 576 20.73 8.70 23.65
N THR A 577 20.71 9.94 24.14
CA THR A 577 19.59 10.87 23.97
C THR A 577 19.82 11.80 22.77
N GLU A 578 18.81 12.56 22.39
CA GLU A 578 18.89 13.60 21.35
C GLU A 578 19.90 14.72 21.67
N ARG A 579 20.32 14.81 22.95
CA ARG A 579 21.27 15.79 23.48
C ARG A 579 22.72 15.31 23.49
N ASP A 580 22.98 14.06 23.15
CA ASP A 580 24.32 13.46 23.21
C ASP A 580 25.10 13.65 21.90
N THR A 581 25.02 14.87 21.36
CA THR A 581 25.88 15.32 20.26
C THR A 581 26.55 16.66 20.60
N ASN A 582 27.74 16.88 20.04
CA ASN A 582 28.45 18.15 20.08
C ASN A 582 28.56 18.75 18.67
N LEU A 583 28.58 20.08 18.60
CA LEU A 583 28.98 20.83 17.41
C LEU A 583 30.41 21.34 17.64
N MET A 584 31.37 20.75 16.92
CA MET A 584 32.76 21.17 16.91
C MET A 584 33.05 22.09 15.72
N PHE A 585 34.17 22.79 15.77
CA PHE A 585 34.70 23.69 14.74
C PHE A 585 33.82 24.89 14.40
N ARG A 586 32.90 25.26 15.29
CA ARG A 586 32.02 26.42 15.11
C ARG A 586 32.82 27.71 14.99
N THR A 587 33.86 27.85 15.80
CA THR A 587 34.75 29.02 15.79
C THR A 587 35.63 29.11 14.54
N MET A 588 35.69 28.02 13.76
CA MET A 588 36.53 27.89 12.56
C MET A 588 35.71 27.85 11.26
N HIS A 589 34.39 28.07 11.32
CA HIS A 589 33.47 28.00 10.18
C HIS A 589 33.56 26.67 9.40
N ASN A 590 33.75 25.57 10.13
CA ASN A 590 33.80 24.23 9.58
C ASN A 590 32.97 23.27 10.44
N THR A 591 31.82 23.74 10.90
CA THR A 591 31.01 23.08 11.93
C THR A 591 30.77 21.61 11.60
N ALA A 592 30.99 20.73 12.58
CA ALA A 592 30.75 19.30 12.47
C ALA A 592 29.98 18.77 13.69
N ARG A 593 28.85 18.11 13.46
CA ARG A 593 28.07 17.40 14.48
C ARG A 593 28.56 15.98 14.67
N VAL A 594 28.93 15.69 15.91
CA VAL A 594 29.57 14.44 16.33
C VAL A 594 28.95 13.90 17.60
N PHE A 595 29.18 12.62 17.90
CA PHE A 595 28.78 12.04 19.17
C PHE A 595 29.47 12.77 20.34
N LYS A 596 28.73 13.00 21.42
CA LYS A 596 29.26 13.63 22.63
C LYS A 596 30.07 12.61 23.44
N ASN A 597 31.39 12.78 23.46
CA ASN A 597 32.31 11.91 24.19
C ASN A 597 33.46 12.73 24.79
N LYS A 598 34.44 12.08 25.44
CA LYS A 598 35.59 12.78 26.04
C LYS A 598 36.32 13.68 25.04
N VAL A 599 36.59 13.18 23.83
CA VAL A 599 37.36 13.89 22.80
C VAL A 599 36.58 15.08 22.23
N SER A 600 35.31 14.92 21.89
CA SER A 600 34.51 16.03 21.36
C SER A 600 34.23 17.10 22.40
N ASN A 601 34.07 16.73 23.68
CA ASN A 601 33.99 17.69 24.78
C ASN A 601 35.29 18.48 24.95
N GLU A 602 36.44 17.84 24.79
CA GLU A 602 37.75 18.50 24.85
C GLU A 602 37.93 19.51 23.72
N VAL A 603 37.58 19.15 22.48
CA VAL A 603 37.61 20.06 21.33
C VAL A 603 36.71 21.29 21.59
N VAL A 604 35.47 21.08 22.02
CA VAL A 604 34.55 22.18 22.35
C VAL A 604 35.09 23.04 23.49
N ALA A 605 35.73 22.44 24.50
CA ALA A 605 36.34 23.19 25.61
C ALA A 605 37.53 24.04 25.15
N ILE A 606 38.35 23.55 24.20
CA ILE A 606 39.43 24.32 23.59
C ILE A 606 38.86 25.50 22.80
N GLU A 607 37.83 25.29 21.97
CA GLU A 607 37.19 26.36 21.21
C GLU A 607 36.58 27.45 22.11
N ARG A 608 35.96 27.07 23.23
CA ARG A 608 35.34 28.00 24.19
C ARG A 608 36.33 28.95 24.86
N LYS A 609 37.63 28.64 24.89
CA LYS A 609 38.67 29.55 25.41
C LYS A 609 38.90 30.77 24.50
N GLY A 610 38.41 30.74 23.26
CA GLY A 610 38.61 31.79 22.26
C GLY A 610 39.93 31.63 21.49
N ASN A 611 39.95 32.09 20.23
CA ASN A 611 41.10 32.09 19.31
C ASN A 611 41.71 30.71 18.95
N ALA A 612 41.01 29.61 19.22
CA ALA A 612 41.45 28.28 18.82
C ALA A 612 41.65 28.19 17.30
N LYS A 613 42.75 27.56 16.88
CA LYS A 613 43.07 27.24 15.49
C LYS A 613 42.97 25.74 15.28
N PHE A 614 42.83 25.31 14.03
CA PHE A 614 42.77 23.89 13.69
C PHE A 614 43.97 23.09 14.23
N ALA A 615 45.18 23.69 14.22
CA ALA A 615 46.39 23.08 14.76
C ALA A 615 46.27 22.68 16.24
N ASP A 616 45.48 23.42 17.04
CA ASP A 616 45.32 23.16 18.48
C ASP A 616 44.50 21.89 18.76
N VAL A 617 43.66 21.49 17.81
CA VAL A 617 42.73 20.35 17.94
C VAL A 617 43.05 19.21 16.96
N GLN A 618 43.98 19.40 16.02
CA GLN A 618 44.31 18.45 14.95
C GLN A 618 44.62 17.04 15.48
N HIS A 619 45.36 16.93 16.59
CA HIS A 619 45.72 15.66 17.21
C HIS A 619 44.53 14.92 17.85
N LEU A 620 43.46 15.64 18.22
CA LEU A 620 42.23 15.07 18.76
C LEU A 620 41.31 14.56 17.65
N VAL A 621 41.28 15.26 16.52
CA VAL A 621 40.27 15.09 15.46
C VAL A 621 40.81 14.35 14.22
N ALA A 622 42.00 13.78 14.31
CA ALA A 622 42.60 13.01 13.23
C ALA A 622 41.69 11.84 12.81
N GLY A 623 41.37 11.75 11.51
CA GLY A 623 40.43 10.74 10.98
C GLY A 623 40.84 9.30 11.29
N VAL A 624 42.15 9.01 11.36
CA VAL A 624 42.68 7.70 11.77
C VAL A 624 42.32 7.33 13.21
N ARG A 625 42.22 8.32 14.10
CA ARG A 625 41.78 8.15 15.49
C ARG A 625 40.28 7.90 15.56
N GLY A 626 39.50 8.63 14.77
CA GLY A 626 38.05 8.39 14.63
C GLY A 626 37.71 7.00 14.10
N LYS A 627 38.50 6.48 13.13
CA LYS A 627 38.34 5.12 12.59
C LYS A 627 38.40 4.05 13.69
N GLN A 628 39.32 4.20 14.64
CA GLN A 628 39.52 3.23 15.71
C GLN A 628 38.27 3.03 16.57
N VAL A 629 37.44 4.07 16.77
CA VAL A 629 36.17 3.94 17.51
C VAL A 629 35.29 2.83 16.92
N TYR A 630 35.23 2.74 15.59
CA TYR A 630 34.43 1.73 14.90
C TYR A 630 35.06 0.34 14.93
N GLU A 631 36.38 0.24 15.06
CA GLU A 631 37.13 -1.03 15.06
C GLU A 631 37.24 -1.63 16.47
N ASN A 632 37.58 -0.81 17.48
CA ASN A 632 37.87 -1.26 18.84
C ASN A 632 36.68 -1.08 19.81
N GLY A 633 35.64 -0.34 19.42
CA GLY A 633 34.44 -0.15 20.23
C GLY A 633 34.59 0.80 21.42
N ASP A 634 35.73 1.49 21.56
CA ASP A 634 35.92 2.54 22.55
C ASP A 634 35.33 3.85 22.02
N VAL A 635 34.12 4.16 22.47
CA VAL A 635 33.35 5.34 22.08
C VAL A 635 33.99 6.66 22.49
N ASP A 636 34.99 6.64 23.39
CA ASP A 636 35.78 7.80 23.83
C ASP A 636 37.12 7.90 23.10
N TYR A 637 37.51 6.92 22.27
CA TYR A 637 38.85 6.89 21.70
C TYR A 637 39.11 8.07 20.76
N GLY A 638 38.13 8.48 19.97
CA GLY A 638 38.26 9.52 18.96
C GLY A 638 36.94 10.19 18.62
N VAL A 639 36.98 11.13 17.68
CA VAL A 639 35.76 11.76 17.15
C VAL A 639 35.06 10.82 16.19
N TRP A 640 33.75 10.65 16.37
CA TRP A 640 32.90 9.94 15.43
C TRP A 640 31.56 10.67 15.26
N SER A 641 31.04 10.68 14.04
CA SER A 641 29.85 11.46 13.72
C SER A 641 28.61 10.90 14.44
N ALA A 642 27.64 11.73 14.78
CA ALA A 642 26.31 11.28 15.16
C ALA A 642 25.33 12.44 14.99
N GLY A 643 24.07 12.12 14.73
CA GLY A 643 23.01 13.11 14.50
C GLY A 643 22.07 13.10 15.68
N GLN A 644 21.30 14.18 15.88
CA GLN A 644 20.38 14.27 17.02
C GLN A 644 19.28 13.20 17.01
N VAL A 645 19.06 12.55 15.86
CA VAL A 645 18.20 11.37 15.72
C VAL A 645 18.58 10.20 16.64
N LEU A 646 19.73 10.23 17.32
CA LEU A 646 20.07 9.27 18.39
C LEU A 646 18.90 9.06 19.36
N GLY A 647 18.22 10.12 19.79
CA GLY A 647 17.08 10.03 20.71
C GLY A 647 15.81 9.37 20.14
N LEU A 648 15.85 8.87 18.90
CA LEU A 648 14.77 8.08 18.27
C LEU A 648 15.24 6.66 17.89
N ILE A 649 16.44 6.25 18.30
CA ILE A 649 17.03 4.96 17.95
C ILE A 649 17.00 4.06 19.19
N ASP A 650 16.03 3.14 19.23
CA ASP A 650 15.80 2.28 20.39
C ASP A 650 16.20 0.80 20.16
N ASP A 651 16.72 0.48 18.97
CA ASP A 651 16.94 -0.90 18.52
C ASP A 651 18.07 -1.05 17.49
N ILE A 652 18.44 -2.30 17.18
CA ILE A 652 19.47 -2.66 16.17
C ILE A 652 18.89 -3.72 15.20
N PRO A 653 17.96 -3.34 14.29
CA PRO A 653 17.33 -4.25 13.33
C PRO A 653 18.28 -4.60 12.16
N SER A 654 17.88 -5.55 11.31
CA SER A 654 18.47 -5.63 9.96
C SER A 654 18.07 -4.41 9.13
N CYS A 655 18.82 -4.12 8.06
CA CYS A 655 18.46 -3.05 7.12
C CYS A 655 17.09 -3.31 6.48
N GLU A 656 16.80 -4.56 6.17
CA GLU A 656 15.50 -4.99 5.63
C GLU A 656 14.36 -4.72 6.61
N ALA A 657 14.47 -5.17 7.87
CA ALA A 657 13.44 -4.92 8.88
C ALA A 657 13.27 -3.42 9.16
N LEU A 658 14.36 -2.65 9.18
CA LEU A 658 14.32 -1.20 9.36
C LEU A 658 13.51 -0.53 8.24
N LEU A 659 13.86 -0.79 6.98
CA LEU A 659 13.22 -0.13 5.84
C LEU A 659 11.76 -0.54 5.69
N THR A 660 11.46 -1.83 5.81
CA THR A 660 10.08 -2.35 5.77
C THR A 660 9.23 -1.71 6.85
N ARG A 661 9.72 -1.65 8.10
CA ARG A 661 9.00 -1.02 9.21
C ARG A 661 8.78 0.47 8.97
N MET A 662 9.81 1.19 8.52
CA MET A 662 9.70 2.63 8.26
C MET A 662 8.65 2.98 7.20
N VAL A 663 8.57 2.18 6.13
CA VAL A 663 7.52 2.36 5.10
C VAL A 663 6.16 2.11 5.72
N ALA A 664 5.97 0.96 6.38
CA ALA A 664 4.69 0.59 6.97
C ALA A 664 4.20 1.64 7.99
N GLU A 665 5.10 2.12 8.85
CA GLU A 665 4.80 3.20 9.80
C GLU A 665 4.40 4.51 9.10
N ALA A 666 5.13 4.91 8.04
CA ALA A 666 4.78 6.12 7.30
C ALA A 666 3.43 5.98 6.57
N GLU A 667 3.15 4.81 6.00
CA GLU A 667 1.86 4.51 5.40
C GLU A 667 0.73 4.56 6.42
N ASP A 668 0.90 3.97 7.61
CA ASP A 668 -0.10 4.05 8.70
C ASP A 668 -0.30 5.50 9.18
N ILE A 669 0.77 6.30 9.24
CA ILE A 669 0.64 7.72 9.60
C ILE A 669 -0.16 8.47 8.55
N ILE A 670 0.16 8.29 7.27
CA ILE A 670 -0.49 9.02 6.17
C ILE A 670 -1.94 8.55 5.99
N LYS A 671 -2.14 7.25 5.82
CA LYS A 671 -3.43 6.63 5.48
C LYS A 671 -4.30 6.36 6.69
N GLY A 672 -3.73 6.31 7.89
CA GLY A 672 -4.43 6.04 9.14
C GLY A 672 -4.55 7.29 10.01
N ARG A 673 -3.44 7.72 10.63
CA ARG A 673 -3.48 8.84 11.60
C ARG A 673 -3.95 10.15 10.97
N LEU A 674 -3.32 10.59 9.89
CA LEU A 674 -3.62 11.87 9.25
C LEU A 674 -4.99 11.86 8.56
N ALA A 675 -5.32 10.78 7.86
CA ALA A 675 -6.66 10.56 7.28
C ALA A 675 -7.79 10.73 8.31
N ARG A 676 -7.68 10.11 9.50
CA ARG A 676 -8.66 10.27 10.59
C ARG A 676 -8.76 11.71 11.12
N MET A 677 -7.67 12.49 11.03
CA MET A 677 -7.69 13.89 11.44
C MET A 677 -8.38 14.76 10.38
N THR A 678 -8.17 14.47 9.09
CA THR A 678 -8.80 15.21 7.99
C THR A 678 -10.26 14.88 7.82
N ALA A 679 -10.69 13.65 8.11
CA ALA A 679 -12.11 13.27 8.10
C ALA A 679 -12.97 14.03 9.14
N ARG A 680 -12.32 14.70 10.12
CA ARG A 680 -12.98 15.51 11.15
C ARG A 680 -12.89 17.02 10.90
N LEU A 681 -12.11 17.44 9.90
CA LEU A 681 -12.00 18.83 9.45
C LEU A 681 -13.06 19.09 8.38
#